data_AF-A0A936HSK6-F1
#
_entry.id   AF-A0A936HSK6-F1
#
_cell.length_a   1.000
_cell.length_b   1.000
_cell.length_c   1.000
_cell.angle_alpha   90.00
_cell.angle_beta   90.00
_cell.angle_gamma   90.00
#
_symmetry.space_group_name_H-M   'P 1'
#
loop_
_entity.id
_entity.type
_entity.pdbx_description
1 polymer ?
#
loop_
_entity_poly.entity_id
_entity_poly.type
_entity_poly.pdbx_seq_one_letter_code
_entity_poly.pdbx_strand_id
1 'polypeptide(L)'
;MGGWSGITTVAGSGNSDTVTGAGQTYTLDDATANAGSNGTVAWTSIENLTDSGAGIFQMGTGGSVAGTLTAVGGTVSYATRTGAASFALGGGASTGMGGWSGITTVAGSGNSDTVTGAGQTYTLDDATANAGSNGTVAWTSIENLTDSGAGIFQMGTGGSVAGTLTAVGGTVSYATRTGAASFALGGGASTGMGGWSGITTVAGSGNSDTVTGAGQTYTLDDATANAGSNGTVAWTSIENLTDSGAGIFQMGTGGSVAGTLTAVGGTVSYATRTGAASFALGGGASTGMGGWSGITTVAGSGNSDTVTGAGGTYNLTGVNSGNDGTVAWTSIENLTATGVANLVFAVGSNLGGNLNVVAATIGGTVSTGGDQIYAGPVTLNSATTLTSSGGGSINFGGTVDGAQDLTVNTAGTTTFVGAVGGVVALTSLATDAAGTTTIGGGLVQTSGSQTYNDPVSGSAILTVTGVGDISAANPGNSFGALTLNGVNALIHNAGGITLGTSTLTGYLDLVAGGDIGQSGILTAANLWASSSGNILLKNANVLGGTVSLIAGAGGEVWLNSDRIAVGTVRPSDGSTTNVGISGERVTLQAPSAAAFITTGVEGEVSASAALSAIPALTILANGVIGNAGAPTTQGLRVRTSGLVRVVGDALGDGSIFLIGDEAIQPKYEFSGDPLHRIVKYNGADAANAQLTGALDAAYLDIRNQTTEIRESGFAKENASKVLRRGVVTSAGPGQPAVDDSTGMAGLESCDGNFGGSTLSCQ
;
A
#
# COMPACT_ATOMS: atom_id res chain seq x y z
N MET A 1 14.14 -1.85 97.36
CA MET A 1 14.98 -1.79 98.59
C MET A 1 16.39 -1.41 98.16
N GLY A 2 17.04 -0.45 98.84
CA GLY A 2 18.38 0.03 98.47
C GLY A 2 19.50 -0.94 98.88
N GLY A 3 20.33 -1.35 97.92
CA GLY A 3 21.67 -1.92 98.08
C GLY A 3 21.81 -3.16 98.98
N TRP A 4 21.65 -4.36 98.41
CA TRP A 4 22.02 -5.63 99.06
C TRP A 4 23.39 -6.12 98.57
N SER A 5 24.20 -6.72 99.45
CA SER A 5 25.46 -7.41 99.08
C SER A 5 25.44 -8.87 99.55
N GLY A 6 25.83 -9.81 98.68
CA GLY A 6 25.99 -11.23 99.02
C GLY A 6 24.76 -12.13 98.79
N ILE A 7 23.64 -11.58 98.29
CA ILE A 7 22.51 -12.40 97.82
C ILE A 7 22.86 -12.98 96.45
N THR A 8 22.78 -14.29 96.31
CA THR A 8 23.03 -15.03 95.06
C THR A 8 21.78 -15.64 94.46
N THR A 9 20.67 -15.72 95.21
CA THR A 9 19.39 -16.30 94.77
C THR A 9 18.19 -15.52 95.31
N VAL A 10 17.16 -15.33 94.51
CA VAL A 10 15.87 -14.72 94.91
C VAL A 10 14.70 -15.57 94.40
N ALA A 11 13.78 -15.96 95.28
CA ALA A 11 12.55 -16.63 94.88
C ALA A 11 11.38 -15.65 94.96
N GLY A 12 10.57 -15.57 93.90
CA GLY A 12 9.34 -14.80 93.91
C GLY A 12 8.23 -15.45 94.71
N SER A 13 7.14 -14.72 94.85
CA SER A 13 5.88 -15.17 95.44
C SER A 13 5.02 -15.87 94.38
N GLY A 14 3.87 -16.42 94.77
CA GLY A 14 2.89 -16.91 93.80
C GLY A 14 2.10 -15.80 93.08
N ASN A 15 2.53 -14.54 93.17
CA ASN A 15 1.89 -13.37 92.57
C ASN A 15 2.73 -12.83 91.40
N SER A 16 2.41 -11.64 90.88
CA SER A 16 3.19 -10.99 89.83
C SER A 16 4.45 -10.34 90.43
N ASP A 17 5.60 -10.99 90.29
CA ASP A 17 6.87 -10.50 90.81
C ASP A 17 7.74 -9.85 89.72
N THR A 18 8.57 -8.88 90.11
CA THR A 18 9.41 -8.11 89.17
C THR A 18 10.85 -8.01 89.64
N VAL A 19 11.78 -8.39 88.78
CA VAL A 19 13.21 -8.07 88.95
C VAL A 19 13.51 -6.78 88.20
N THR A 20 14.19 -5.84 88.87
CA THR A 20 14.61 -4.57 88.27
C THR A 20 16.13 -4.46 88.16
N GLY A 21 16.61 -3.85 87.07
CA GLY A 21 18.03 -3.58 86.84
C GLY A 21 18.28 -2.35 85.96
N ALA A 22 19.54 -2.16 85.56
CA ALA A 22 19.98 -1.07 84.69
C ALA A 22 21.15 -1.54 83.81
N GLY A 23 20.91 -1.68 82.50
CA GLY A 23 21.87 -2.15 81.50
C GLY A 23 22.30 -3.61 81.68
N GLN A 24 21.47 -4.47 82.28
CA GLN A 24 21.87 -5.83 82.64
C GLN A 24 21.58 -6.84 81.53
N THR A 25 22.30 -7.97 81.56
CA THR A 25 21.96 -9.16 80.76
C THR A 25 21.21 -10.15 81.64
N TYR A 26 20.00 -10.53 81.26
CA TYR A 26 19.15 -11.51 81.93
C TYR A 26 19.15 -12.79 81.09
N THR A 27 19.65 -13.90 81.64
CA THR A 27 19.63 -15.23 81.01
C THR A 27 18.53 -16.06 81.63
N LEU A 28 17.51 -16.42 80.86
CA LEU A 28 16.40 -17.23 81.35
C LEU A 28 16.81 -18.71 81.45
N ASP A 29 16.26 -19.41 82.42
CA ASP A 29 16.49 -20.85 82.61
C ASP A 29 15.76 -21.65 81.53
N ASP A 30 16.44 -22.65 80.96
CA ASP A 30 15.94 -23.41 79.83
C ASP A 30 14.88 -24.45 80.19
N ALA A 31 14.84 -24.90 81.44
CA ALA A 31 13.97 -25.98 81.90
C ALA A 31 12.80 -25.47 82.75
N THR A 32 12.96 -24.33 83.40
CA THR A 32 12.05 -23.84 84.44
C THR A 32 11.50 -22.48 84.03
N ALA A 33 10.18 -22.41 83.82
CA ALA A 33 9.51 -21.14 83.56
C ALA A 33 9.68 -20.16 84.74
N ASN A 34 9.70 -18.86 84.45
CA ASN A 34 9.85 -17.78 85.42
C ASN A 34 11.16 -17.86 86.24
N ALA A 35 12.21 -18.48 85.70
CA ALA A 35 13.52 -18.60 86.34
C ALA A 35 14.64 -18.09 85.43
N GLY A 36 15.77 -17.71 86.02
CA GLY A 36 16.92 -17.18 85.28
C GLY A 36 18.02 -16.61 86.17
N SER A 37 18.98 -15.90 85.57
CA SER A 37 20.06 -15.21 86.27
C SER A 37 20.57 -14.00 85.50
N ASN A 38 21.05 -12.97 86.20
CA ASN A 38 21.72 -11.81 85.60
C ASN A 38 23.26 -11.93 85.66
N GLY A 39 23.76 -13.15 85.85
CA GLY A 39 25.17 -13.47 86.05
C GLY A 39 25.65 -13.30 87.49
N THR A 40 24.92 -12.59 88.35
CA THR A 40 25.26 -12.42 89.78
C THR A 40 24.18 -12.97 90.71
N VAL A 41 22.91 -12.81 90.36
CA VAL A 41 21.76 -13.27 91.14
C VAL A 41 20.90 -14.16 90.26
N ALA A 42 20.66 -15.39 90.71
CA ALA A 42 19.67 -16.28 90.11
C ALA A 42 18.28 -16.03 90.71
N TRP A 43 17.24 -16.31 89.94
CA TRP A 43 15.85 -16.19 90.38
C TRP A 43 14.97 -17.34 89.93
N THR A 44 13.89 -17.56 90.67
CA THR A 44 12.80 -18.52 90.36
C THR A 44 11.45 -17.89 90.70
N SER A 45 10.39 -18.25 89.96
CA SER A 45 9.04 -17.70 90.15
C SER A 45 8.98 -16.17 90.02
N ILE A 46 9.67 -15.60 89.02
CA ILE A 46 9.59 -14.18 88.66
C ILE A 46 8.98 -14.04 87.26
N GLU A 47 7.86 -13.33 87.16
CA GLU A 47 7.07 -13.20 85.94
C GLU A 47 7.49 -12.00 85.09
N ASN A 48 8.07 -10.94 85.69
CA ASN A 48 8.40 -9.71 84.98
C ASN A 48 9.86 -9.32 85.17
N LEU A 49 10.47 -8.80 84.10
CA LEU A 49 11.81 -8.23 84.14
C LEU A 49 11.74 -6.78 83.66
N THR A 50 12.33 -5.86 84.42
CA THR A 50 12.36 -4.44 84.07
C THR A 50 13.80 -3.91 84.13
N ASP A 51 14.24 -3.26 83.07
CA ASP A 51 15.56 -2.63 82.99
C ASP A 51 15.41 -1.14 82.69
N SER A 52 16.07 -0.27 83.46
CA SER A 52 16.02 1.17 83.21
C SER A 52 16.99 1.64 82.11
N GLY A 53 17.79 0.73 81.53
CA GLY A 53 18.68 0.96 80.41
C GLY A 53 18.53 -0.11 79.31
N ALA A 54 19.59 -0.26 78.50
CA ALA A 54 19.62 -1.17 77.35
C ALA A 54 19.85 -2.63 77.77
N GLY A 55 18.92 -3.19 78.55
CA GLY A 55 19.00 -4.57 79.04
C GLY A 55 18.89 -5.60 77.90
N ILE A 56 19.59 -6.74 78.06
CA ILE A 56 19.57 -7.87 77.12
C ILE A 56 18.86 -9.05 77.77
N PHE A 57 17.76 -9.53 77.18
CA PHE A 57 17.01 -10.69 77.64
C PHE A 57 17.33 -11.89 76.75
N GLN A 58 18.19 -12.80 77.23
CA GLN A 58 18.54 -14.04 76.56
C GLN A 58 17.51 -15.11 76.88
N MET A 59 16.74 -15.51 75.87
CA MET A 59 15.63 -16.46 76.02
C MET A 59 16.08 -17.92 76.08
N GLY A 60 17.37 -18.19 75.86
CA GLY A 60 17.94 -19.54 75.96
C GLY A 60 17.39 -20.52 74.91
N THR A 61 17.55 -21.82 75.16
CA THR A 61 16.99 -22.90 74.34
C THR A 61 15.48 -23.07 74.53
N GLY A 62 14.96 -22.72 75.71
CA GLY A 62 13.55 -22.92 76.10
C GLY A 62 13.01 -21.94 77.16
N GLY A 63 13.79 -20.93 77.54
CA GLY A 63 13.44 -20.00 78.62
C GLY A 63 12.16 -19.19 78.37
N SER A 64 11.47 -18.89 79.47
CA SER A 64 10.22 -18.14 79.45
C SER A 64 9.93 -17.39 80.75
N VAL A 65 9.22 -16.27 80.62
CA VAL A 65 8.53 -15.57 81.70
C VAL A 65 7.05 -15.45 81.35
N ALA A 66 6.16 -15.60 82.33
CA ALA A 66 4.72 -15.49 82.10
C ALA A 66 4.24 -14.03 81.92
N GLY A 67 4.98 -13.07 82.47
CA GLY A 67 4.66 -11.65 82.47
C GLY A 67 5.40 -10.86 81.38
N THR A 68 5.82 -9.64 81.69
CA THR A 68 6.34 -8.69 80.71
C THR A 68 7.85 -8.42 80.82
N LEU A 69 8.46 -8.14 79.67
CA LEU A 69 9.83 -7.61 79.59
C LEU A 69 9.80 -6.11 79.30
N THR A 70 10.36 -5.30 80.19
CA THR A 70 10.42 -3.84 80.05
C THR A 70 11.87 -3.36 80.02
N ALA A 71 12.23 -2.49 79.09
CA ALA A 71 13.57 -1.90 79.01
C ALA A 71 13.54 -0.45 78.47
N VAL A 72 14.69 0.22 78.43
CA VAL A 72 14.89 1.45 77.64
C VAL A 72 15.98 1.18 76.60
N GLY A 73 15.58 0.84 75.38
CA GLY A 73 16.52 0.42 74.33
C GLY A 73 16.96 -1.04 74.47
N GLY A 74 16.06 -1.91 74.96
CA GLY A 74 16.40 -3.30 75.28
C GLY A 74 16.54 -4.21 74.05
N THR A 75 17.19 -5.35 74.28
CA THR A 75 17.36 -6.44 73.31
C THR A 75 16.67 -7.71 73.80
N VAL A 76 15.85 -8.35 72.97
CA VAL A 76 15.43 -9.74 73.18
C VAL A 76 16.24 -10.65 72.27
N SER A 77 16.88 -11.69 72.79
CA SER A 77 17.72 -12.61 72.02
C SER A 77 17.21 -14.05 72.10
N TYR A 78 16.84 -14.60 70.94
CA TYR A 78 16.52 -16.00 70.71
C TYR A 78 17.68 -16.77 70.06
N ALA A 79 18.88 -16.21 69.99
CA ALA A 79 20.01 -16.76 69.22
C ALA A 79 20.33 -18.24 69.47
N THR A 80 20.08 -18.74 70.69
CA THR A 80 20.33 -20.14 71.07
C THR A 80 19.07 -21.01 71.09
N ARG A 81 17.92 -20.50 70.64
CA ARG A 81 16.66 -21.24 70.69
C ARG A 81 16.70 -22.45 69.77
N THR A 82 16.12 -23.56 70.19
CA THR A 82 16.13 -24.84 69.44
C THR A 82 14.92 -25.03 68.51
N GLY A 83 13.94 -24.12 68.59
CA GLY A 83 12.76 -24.11 67.72
C GLY A 83 12.38 -22.70 67.33
N ALA A 84 11.41 -22.59 66.43
CA ALA A 84 10.93 -21.30 65.93
C ALA A 84 10.43 -20.39 67.05
N ALA A 85 10.82 -19.12 66.97
CA ALA A 85 10.37 -18.03 67.80
C ALA A 85 9.47 -17.07 67.01
N SER A 86 8.45 -16.57 67.68
CA SER A 86 7.63 -15.46 67.23
C SER A 86 7.83 -14.23 68.11
N PHE A 87 7.99 -13.06 67.50
CA PHE A 87 8.09 -11.78 68.20
C PHE A 87 7.05 -10.80 67.67
N ALA A 88 6.11 -10.38 68.53
CA ALA A 88 5.01 -9.51 68.15
C ALA A 88 5.38 -8.03 68.30
N LEU A 89 5.42 -7.31 67.18
CA LEU A 89 5.55 -5.86 67.13
C LEU A 89 4.35 -5.21 67.83
N GLY A 90 4.60 -4.16 68.63
CA GLY A 90 3.56 -3.44 69.38
C GLY A 90 3.36 -3.90 70.83
N GLY A 91 4.30 -4.66 71.39
CA GLY A 91 4.27 -5.03 72.82
C GLY A 91 3.41 -6.26 73.15
N GLY A 92 2.95 -6.98 72.13
CA GLY A 92 2.11 -8.18 72.29
C GLY A 92 2.87 -9.40 72.81
N ALA A 93 2.11 -10.45 73.11
CA ALA A 93 2.65 -11.74 73.51
C ALA A 93 3.63 -12.27 72.46
N SER A 94 4.78 -12.73 72.92
CA SER A 94 5.87 -13.24 72.09
C SER A 94 6.34 -14.59 72.65
N THR A 95 7.15 -15.31 71.90
CA THR A 95 7.60 -16.63 72.32
C THR A 95 8.36 -16.57 73.65
N GLY A 96 7.80 -17.19 74.69
CA GLY A 96 8.40 -17.17 76.04
C GLY A 96 8.15 -15.87 76.84
N MET A 97 7.25 -14.98 76.41
CA MET A 97 6.85 -13.80 77.20
C MET A 97 5.40 -13.35 76.94
N GLY A 98 4.71 -12.85 77.97
CA GLY A 98 3.34 -12.36 77.88
C GLY A 98 3.19 -11.00 77.20
N GLY A 99 4.24 -10.19 77.17
CA GLY A 99 4.28 -8.88 76.51
C GLY A 99 5.60 -8.14 76.75
N TRP A 100 5.76 -6.97 76.14
CA TRP A 100 7.00 -6.20 76.29
C TRP A 100 6.82 -4.70 76.09
N SER A 101 7.77 -3.89 76.59
CA SER A 101 7.83 -2.44 76.39
C SER A 101 9.27 -1.94 76.33
N GLY A 102 9.54 -0.97 75.44
CA GLY A 102 10.86 -0.32 75.29
C GLY A 102 12.01 -1.22 74.79
N ILE A 103 11.66 -2.37 74.21
CA ILE A 103 12.57 -3.19 73.40
C ILE A 103 12.74 -2.51 72.04
N THR A 104 13.99 -2.36 71.59
CA THR A 104 14.34 -1.76 70.29
C THR A 104 15.07 -2.74 69.38
N THR A 105 15.48 -3.91 69.88
CA THR A 105 16.18 -4.92 69.10
C THR A 105 15.70 -6.34 69.43
N VAL A 106 15.59 -7.19 68.40
CA VAL A 106 15.34 -8.62 68.56
C VAL A 106 16.32 -9.42 67.70
N ALA A 107 16.94 -10.45 68.26
CA ALA A 107 17.78 -11.39 67.51
C ALA A 107 17.06 -12.73 67.47
N GLY A 108 16.83 -13.25 66.27
CA GLY A 108 16.37 -14.62 66.07
C GLY A 108 17.49 -15.65 66.18
N SER A 109 17.18 -16.85 65.74
CA SER A 109 17.97 -18.08 65.77
C SER A 109 18.24 -18.55 64.33
N GLY A 110 18.79 -19.76 64.16
CA GLY A 110 18.88 -20.41 62.85
C GLY A 110 17.62 -21.15 62.42
N ASN A 111 16.52 -21.05 63.18
CA ASN A 111 15.24 -21.71 62.86
C ASN A 111 14.35 -20.80 62.01
N SER A 112 13.12 -21.22 61.71
CA SER A 112 12.17 -20.41 60.93
C SER A 112 11.45 -19.39 61.82
N ASP A 113 12.16 -18.33 62.21
CA ASP A 113 11.65 -17.34 63.14
C ASP A 113 10.73 -16.34 62.47
N THR A 114 9.82 -15.75 63.24
CA THR A 114 8.74 -14.90 62.72
C THR A 114 8.63 -13.61 63.52
N VAL A 115 8.65 -12.48 62.82
CA VAL A 115 8.16 -11.22 63.39
C VAL A 115 6.70 -11.05 62.97
N THR A 116 5.83 -10.74 63.94
CA THR A 116 4.40 -10.50 63.69
C THR A 116 4.02 -9.04 63.94
N GLY A 117 3.03 -8.52 63.22
CA GLY A 117 2.54 -7.15 63.41
C GLY A 117 1.13 -6.93 62.88
N ALA A 118 0.64 -5.70 62.95
CA ALA A 118 -0.64 -5.28 62.40
C ALA A 118 -0.51 -3.90 61.74
N GLY A 119 -0.70 -3.84 60.41
CA GLY A 119 -0.59 -2.63 59.61
C GLY A 119 0.82 -2.01 59.63
N GLN A 120 1.86 -2.82 59.78
CA GLN A 120 3.22 -2.32 59.95
C GLN A 120 3.90 -2.06 58.60
N THR A 121 4.93 -1.21 58.63
CA THR A 121 5.91 -1.09 57.55
C THR A 121 7.19 -1.79 57.98
N TYR A 122 7.63 -2.78 57.22
CA TYR A 122 8.84 -3.56 57.45
C TYR A 122 9.89 -3.13 56.42
N THR A 123 10.94 -2.46 56.87
CA THR A 123 12.09 -2.09 56.02
C THR A 123 13.20 -3.11 56.21
N LEU A 124 13.51 -3.87 55.17
CA LEU A 124 14.56 -4.90 55.21
C LEU A 124 15.94 -4.24 55.14
N ASP A 125 16.92 -4.85 55.81
CA ASP A 125 18.31 -4.40 55.78
C ASP A 125 18.96 -4.73 54.43
N ASP A 126 19.71 -3.79 53.88
CA ASP A 126 20.27 -3.91 52.54
C ASP A 126 21.51 -4.82 52.46
N ALA A 127 22.21 -5.03 53.57
CA ALA A 127 23.48 -5.75 53.61
C ALA A 127 23.35 -7.16 54.22
N THR A 128 22.36 -7.36 55.08
CA THR A 128 22.25 -8.53 55.95
C THR A 128 20.92 -9.23 55.67
N ALA A 129 20.99 -10.47 55.16
CA ALA A 129 19.80 -11.30 55.00
C ALA A 129 19.10 -11.53 56.35
N ASN A 130 17.78 -11.68 56.32
CA ASN A 130 16.94 -11.94 57.50
C ASN A 130 17.03 -10.82 58.56
N ALA A 131 17.34 -9.60 58.16
CA ALA A 131 17.42 -8.44 59.04
C ALA A 131 16.55 -7.27 58.53
N GLY A 132 16.15 -6.36 59.43
CA GLY A 132 15.30 -5.23 59.09
C GLY A 132 14.79 -4.46 60.30
N SER A 133 13.86 -3.54 60.09
CA SER A 133 13.21 -2.76 61.15
C SER A 133 11.81 -2.28 60.76
N ASN A 134 10.95 -1.98 61.75
CA ASN A 134 9.72 -1.20 61.56
C ASN A 134 9.87 0.28 61.98
N GLY A 135 11.11 0.76 62.10
CA GLY A 135 11.45 2.09 62.61
C GLY A 135 11.51 2.20 64.14
N THR A 136 10.96 1.23 64.87
CA THR A 136 11.01 1.17 66.34
C THR A 136 11.83 -0.01 66.84
N VAL A 137 11.58 -1.20 66.29
CA VAL A 137 12.31 -2.42 66.61
C VAL A 137 13.11 -2.83 65.39
N ALA A 138 14.41 -3.08 65.57
CA ALA A 138 15.26 -3.73 64.58
C ALA A 138 15.36 -5.22 64.86
N TRP A 139 15.50 -6.04 63.82
CA TRP A 139 15.67 -7.48 63.93
C TRP A 139 16.83 -8.01 63.09
N THR A 140 17.36 -9.16 63.51
CA THR A 140 18.36 -9.95 62.78
C THR A 140 18.04 -11.44 62.90
N SER A 141 18.40 -12.24 61.90
CA SER A 141 18.11 -13.69 61.83
C SER A 141 16.62 -14.02 61.99
N ILE A 142 15.75 -13.28 61.28
CA ILE A 142 14.31 -13.55 61.18
C ILE A 142 13.93 -13.86 59.73
N GLU A 143 13.38 -15.04 59.50
CA GLU A 143 13.11 -15.59 58.17
C GLU A 143 11.70 -15.26 57.67
N ASN A 144 10.75 -15.01 58.57
CA ASN A 144 9.36 -14.75 58.20
C ASN A 144 8.84 -13.44 58.78
N LEU A 145 8.01 -12.75 58.01
CA LEU A 145 7.29 -11.56 58.46
C LEU A 145 5.79 -11.81 58.24
N THR A 146 4.99 -11.66 59.30
CA THR A 146 3.53 -11.85 59.26
C THR A 146 2.81 -10.60 59.74
N ASP A 147 1.95 -10.03 58.91
CA ASP A 147 1.11 -8.91 59.28
C ASP A 147 -0.37 -9.30 59.27
N SER A 148 -1.10 -9.00 60.34
CA SER A 148 -2.54 -9.28 60.39
C SER A 148 -3.40 -8.24 59.65
N GLY A 149 -2.78 -7.21 59.06
CA GLY A 149 -3.42 -6.17 58.26
C GLY A 149 -2.65 -5.87 56.96
N ALA A 150 -2.85 -4.66 56.44
CA ALA A 150 -2.26 -4.20 55.18
C ALA A 150 -0.79 -3.77 55.36
N GLY A 151 0.05 -4.72 55.77
CA GLY A 151 1.49 -4.48 55.98
C GLY A 151 2.23 -4.12 54.68
N ILE A 152 3.25 -3.27 54.81
CA ILE A 152 4.13 -2.85 53.70
C ILE A 152 5.52 -3.44 53.91
N PHE A 153 5.99 -4.27 53.00
CA PHE A 153 7.34 -4.86 53.02
C PHE A 153 8.24 -4.12 52.03
N GLN A 154 9.12 -3.25 52.54
CA GLN A 154 10.08 -2.50 51.75
C GLN A 154 11.36 -3.33 51.60
N MET A 155 11.60 -3.82 50.38
CA MET A 155 12.70 -4.73 50.08
C MET A 155 14.06 -4.05 49.99
N GLY A 156 14.11 -2.71 50.02
CA GLY A 156 15.35 -1.96 50.00
C GLY A 156 16.16 -2.11 48.70
N THR A 157 17.43 -1.72 48.75
CA THR A 157 18.39 -1.90 47.65
C THR A 157 18.83 -3.35 47.48
N GLY A 158 18.86 -4.13 48.57
CA GLY A 158 19.34 -5.52 48.60
C GLY A 158 18.67 -6.44 49.63
N GLY A 159 17.67 -5.95 50.36
CA GLY A 159 17.03 -6.66 51.45
C GLY A 159 16.37 -7.99 51.05
N SER A 160 16.42 -8.93 52.00
CA SER A 160 15.87 -10.27 51.80
C SER A 160 15.50 -10.97 53.11
N VAL A 161 14.50 -11.84 53.01
CA VAL A 161 14.18 -12.87 54.00
C VAL A 161 14.23 -14.24 53.32
N ALA A 162 14.73 -15.26 54.02
CA ALA A 162 14.81 -16.61 53.48
C ALA A 162 13.44 -17.32 53.46
N GLY A 163 12.52 -16.92 54.33
CA GLY A 163 11.19 -17.51 54.48
C GLY A 163 10.10 -16.73 53.75
N THR A 164 8.95 -16.57 54.41
CA THR A 164 7.70 -16.11 53.78
C THR A 164 7.25 -14.75 54.29
N LEU A 165 6.65 -13.96 53.39
CA LEU A 165 5.92 -12.73 53.73
C LEU A 165 4.42 -13.01 53.74
N THR A 166 3.76 -12.81 54.88
CA THR A 166 2.31 -13.02 55.02
C THR A 166 1.63 -11.72 55.44
N ALA A 167 0.51 -11.37 54.80
CA ALA A 167 -0.28 -10.19 55.15
C ALA A 167 -1.78 -10.38 54.88
N VAL A 168 -2.60 -9.39 55.23
CA VAL A 168 -3.99 -9.27 54.76
C VAL A 168 -4.13 -7.97 53.98
N GLY A 169 -4.05 -8.04 52.66
CA GLY A 169 -4.02 -6.84 51.80
C GLY A 169 -2.64 -6.18 51.78
N GLY A 170 -1.57 -6.98 51.88
CA GLY A 170 -0.21 -6.46 52.00
C GLY A 170 0.36 -5.91 50.70
N THR A 171 1.40 -5.09 50.84
CA THR A 171 2.18 -4.52 49.73
C THR A 171 3.63 -4.96 49.82
N VAL A 172 4.19 -5.49 48.74
CA VAL A 172 5.65 -5.64 48.57
C VAL A 172 6.17 -4.49 47.72
N SER A 173 7.22 -3.80 48.17
CA SER A 173 7.79 -2.66 47.45
C SER A 173 9.27 -2.87 47.14
N TYR A 174 9.59 -2.88 45.85
CA TYR A 174 10.94 -2.85 45.29
C TYR A 174 11.37 -1.45 44.83
N ALA A 175 10.64 -0.40 45.19
CA ALA A 175 10.82 0.95 44.65
C ALA A 175 12.27 1.50 44.75
N THR A 176 13.04 1.08 45.74
CA THR A 176 14.43 1.49 45.96
C THR A 176 15.47 0.46 45.49
N ARG A 177 15.04 -0.64 44.87
CA ARG A 177 15.94 -1.72 44.46
C ARG A 177 16.87 -1.26 43.34
N THR A 178 18.14 -1.64 43.43
CA THR A 178 19.18 -1.23 42.46
C THR A 178 19.30 -2.15 41.25
N GLY A 179 18.72 -3.35 41.31
CA GLY A 179 18.66 -4.29 40.20
C GLY A 179 17.23 -4.77 39.96
N ALA A 180 17.06 -5.49 38.85
CA ALA A 180 15.77 -6.05 38.47
C ALA A 180 15.20 -6.99 39.53
N ALA A 181 13.91 -6.88 39.76
CA ALA A 181 13.11 -7.72 40.65
C ALA A 181 12.18 -8.62 39.84
N SER A 182 11.96 -9.82 40.38
CA SER A 182 11.01 -10.81 39.91
C SER A 182 9.97 -11.04 41.02
N PHE A 183 8.69 -10.98 40.67
CA PHE A 183 7.59 -11.29 41.57
C PHE A 183 6.70 -12.38 41.00
N ALA A 184 6.64 -13.53 41.67
CA ALA A 184 5.87 -14.68 41.23
C ALA A 184 4.42 -14.64 41.74
N LEU A 185 3.47 -14.52 40.82
CA LEU A 185 2.04 -14.68 41.09
C LEU A 185 1.77 -16.10 41.61
N GLY A 186 0.85 -16.22 42.57
CA GLY A 186 0.47 -17.51 43.18
C GLY A 186 1.27 -17.90 44.43
N GLY A 187 1.99 -16.96 45.06
CA GLY A 187 2.68 -17.20 46.34
C GLY A 187 4.07 -17.84 46.21
N GLY A 188 4.61 -17.92 45.00
CA GLY A 188 5.92 -18.51 44.73
C GLY A 188 7.10 -17.65 45.20
N ALA A 189 8.30 -18.24 45.12
CA ALA A 189 9.54 -17.54 45.40
C ALA A 189 9.67 -16.29 44.53
N SER A 190 10.08 -15.19 45.14
CA SER A 190 10.22 -13.88 44.52
C SER A 190 11.57 -13.27 44.93
N THR A 191 11.98 -12.19 44.29
CA THR A 191 13.27 -11.58 44.59
C THR A 191 13.36 -11.15 46.06
N GLY A 192 14.27 -11.77 46.82
CA GLY A 192 14.45 -11.48 48.24
C GLY A 192 13.44 -12.15 49.18
N MET A 193 12.63 -13.11 48.72
CA MET A 193 11.73 -13.90 49.58
C MET A 193 11.49 -15.32 49.04
N GLY A 194 11.34 -16.29 49.94
CA GLY A 194 11.06 -17.69 49.60
C GLY A 194 9.62 -17.96 49.16
N GLY A 195 8.67 -17.11 49.57
CA GLY A 195 7.26 -17.18 49.18
C GLY A 195 6.42 -16.10 49.87
N TRP A 196 5.13 -16.05 49.54
CA TRP A 196 4.24 -15.05 50.13
C TRP A 196 2.76 -15.48 50.16
N SER A 197 1.97 -14.84 51.03
CA SER A 197 0.52 -15.01 51.12
C SER A 197 -0.20 -13.72 51.50
N GLY A 198 -1.37 -13.48 50.92
CA GLY A 198 -2.23 -12.31 51.21
C GLY A 198 -1.65 -10.94 50.83
N ILE A 199 -0.64 -10.93 49.96
CA ILE A 199 -0.17 -9.73 49.24
C ILE A 199 -1.16 -9.42 48.11
N THR A 200 -1.58 -8.17 48.03
CA THR A 200 -2.49 -7.67 46.98
C THR A 200 -1.86 -6.61 46.09
N THR A 201 -0.69 -6.08 46.47
CA THR A 201 -0.01 -5.02 45.73
C THR A 201 1.49 -5.31 45.65
N VAL A 202 2.09 -5.10 44.48
CA VAL A 202 3.55 -5.08 44.30
C VAL A 202 3.97 -3.82 43.55
N ALA A 203 4.95 -3.09 44.09
CA ALA A 203 5.57 -1.97 43.40
C ALA A 203 6.95 -2.38 42.92
N GLY A 204 7.22 -2.23 41.63
CA GLY A 204 8.55 -2.39 41.06
C GLY A 204 9.46 -1.20 41.35
N SER A 205 10.65 -1.29 40.76
CA SER A 205 11.76 -0.36 40.79
C SER A 205 11.82 0.45 39.48
N GLY A 206 12.91 1.19 39.27
CA GLY A 206 13.19 1.82 37.98
C GLY A 206 13.94 0.93 36.98
N ASN A 207 14.15 -0.35 37.31
CA ASN A 207 14.84 -1.33 36.47
C ASN A 207 13.85 -2.14 35.64
N SER A 208 14.32 -3.12 34.85
CA SER A 208 13.45 -3.97 34.03
C SER A 208 12.89 -5.11 34.88
N ASP A 209 11.81 -4.83 35.61
CA ASP A 209 11.23 -5.77 36.55
C ASP A 209 10.27 -6.75 35.87
N THR A 210 10.03 -7.89 36.51
CA THR A 210 9.26 -8.99 35.92
C THR A 210 8.22 -9.52 36.90
N VAL A 211 6.97 -9.59 36.45
CA VAL A 211 5.95 -10.42 37.11
C VAL A 211 5.88 -11.76 36.39
N THR A 212 5.94 -12.86 37.14
CA THR A 212 5.88 -14.22 36.60
C THR A 212 4.60 -14.94 37.01
N GLY A 213 4.04 -15.80 36.15
CA GLY A 213 2.85 -16.59 36.47
C GLY A 213 2.75 -17.90 35.69
N ALA A 214 1.61 -18.59 35.84
CA ALA A 214 1.25 -19.78 35.10
C ALA A 214 -0.25 -19.75 34.75
N GLY A 215 -0.57 -19.72 33.46
CA GLY A 215 -1.94 -19.67 32.94
C GLY A 215 -2.74 -18.47 33.42
N GLN A 216 -2.08 -17.33 33.67
CA GLN A 216 -2.71 -16.15 34.24
C GLN A 216 -3.38 -15.29 33.18
N THR A 217 -4.32 -14.47 33.61
CA THR A 217 -4.81 -13.34 32.85
C THR A 217 -4.22 -12.07 33.44
N TYR A 218 -3.52 -11.28 32.63
CA TYR A 218 -2.89 -10.03 33.00
C TYR A 218 -3.67 -8.89 32.35
N THR A 219 -4.34 -8.08 33.17
CA THR A 219 -5.06 -6.88 32.71
C THR A 219 -4.18 -5.66 32.97
N LEU A 220 -3.73 -5.00 31.91
CA LEU A 220 -2.92 -3.79 32.02
C LEU A 220 -3.79 -2.59 32.40
N ASP A 221 -3.22 -1.67 33.17
CA ASP A 221 -3.87 -0.42 33.55
C ASP A 221 -3.93 0.54 32.35
N ASP A 222 -5.07 1.19 32.16
CA ASP A 222 -5.32 2.03 30.99
C ASP A 222 -4.64 3.40 31.06
N ALA A 223 -4.30 3.88 32.26
CA ALA A 223 -3.78 5.23 32.49
C ALA A 223 -2.27 5.25 32.78
N THR A 224 -1.75 4.17 33.35
CA THR A 224 -0.41 4.12 33.94
C THR A 224 0.40 3.04 33.23
N ALA A 225 1.44 3.45 32.52
CA ALA A 225 2.39 2.51 31.91
C ALA A 225 3.02 1.62 33.00
N ASN A 226 3.33 0.38 32.63
CA ASN A 226 3.96 -0.61 33.50
C ASN A 226 3.11 -0.97 34.74
N ALA A 227 1.80 -0.76 34.69
CA ALA A 227 0.87 -1.12 35.76
C ALA A 227 -0.22 -2.09 35.26
N GLY A 228 -0.80 -2.86 36.17
CA GLY A 228 -1.82 -3.85 35.84
C GLY A 228 -2.21 -4.74 37.01
N SER A 229 -3.00 -5.78 36.75
CA SER A 229 -3.41 -6.77 37.74
C SER A 229 -3.76 -8.13 37.12
N ASN A 230 -3.68 -9.21 37.91
CA ASN A 230 -4.29 -10.50 37.57
C ASN A 230 -5.65 -10.73 38.28
N GLY A 231 -6.27 -9.66 38.78
CA GLY A 231 -7.49 -9.68 39.58
C GLY A 231 -7.28 -9.97 41.07
N THR A 232 -6.10 -10.47 41.47
CA THR A 232 -5.73 -10.71 42.88
C THR A 232 -4.62 -9.78 43.35
N VAL A 233 -3.55 -9.67 42.55
CA VAL A 233 -2.41 -8.78 42.80
C VAL A 233 -2.43 -7.67 41.77
N ALA A 234 -2.37 -6.42 42.22
CA ALA A 234 -2.10 -5.26 41.39
C ALA A 234 -0.60 -4.93 41.42
N TRP A 235 -0.08 -4.41 40.31
CA TRP A 235 1.30 -3.98 40.20
C TRP A 235 1.46 -2.61 39.57
N THR A 236 2.58 -1.96 39.90
CA THR A 236 3.06 -0.72 39.27
C THR A 236 4.56 -0.83 39.00
N SER A 237 5.06 -0.11 37.99
CA SER A 237 6.47 -0.10 37.59
C SER A 237 7.04 -1.50 37.29
N ILE A 238 6.29 -2.32 36.55
CA ILE A 238 6.72 -3.63 36.04
C ILE A 238 6.76 -3.62 34.51
N GLU A 239 7.94 -3.85 33.94
CA GLU A 239 8.21 -3.73 32.50
C GLU A 239 7.99 -5.05 31.75
N ASN A 240 8.12 -6.19 32.42
CA ASN A 240 8.00 -7.50 31.79
C ASN A 240 6.94 -8.37 32.47
N LEU A 241 6.22 -9.12 31.65
CA LEU A 241 5.29 -10.14 32.12
C LEU A 241 5.69 -11.48 31.52
N THR A 242 5.88 -12.49 32.36
CA THR A 242 6.23 -13.85 31.92
C THR A 242 5.22 -14.85 32.43
N ASP A 243 4.65 -15.65 31.55
CA ASP A 243 3.76 -16.75 31.90
C ASP A 243 4.37 -18.07 31.44
N SER A 244 4.40 -19.07 32.32
CA SER A 244 4.92 -20.39 31.99
C SER A 244 3.93 -21.29 31.24
N GLY A 245 2.70 -20.82 31.03
CA GLY A 245 1.64 -21.46 30.25
C GLY A 245 0.96 -20.50 29.27
N ALA A 246 -0.31 -20.79 28.96
CA ALA A 246 -1.11 -20.05 27.99
C ALA A 246 -1.70 -18.76 28.60
N GLY A 247 -0.82 -17.85 29.04
CA GLY A 247 -1.20 -16.57 29.62
C GLY A 247 -1.97 -15.67 28.64
N ILE A 248 -2.91 -14.88 29.17
CA ILE A 248 -3.70 -13.91 28.41
C ILE A 248 -3.29 -12.50 28.84
N PHE A 249 -2.79 -11.69 27.92
CA PHE A 249 -2.41 -10.30 28.16
C PHE A 249 -3.48 -9.37 27.58
N GLN A 250 -4.32 -8.81 28.44
CA GLN A 250 -5.34 -7.83 28.08
C GLN A 250 -4.73 -6.43 28.07
N MET A 251 -4.64 -5.85 26.89
CA MET A 251 -3.97 -4.56 26.68
C MET A 251 -4.85 -3.36 27.04
N GLY A 252 -6.14 -3.58 27.32
CA GLY A 252 -7.06 -2.53 27.73
C GLY A 252 -7.32 -1.47 26.65
N THR A 253 -7.85 -0.33 27.07
CA THR A 253 -8.06 0.85 26.21
C THR A 253 -6.75 1.58 25.90
N GLY A 254 -5.78 1.55 26.83
CA GLY A 254 -4.51 2.27 26.73
C GLY A 254 -3.30 1.59 27.39
N GLY A 255 -3.47 0.38 27.91
CA GLY A 255 -2.46 -0.33 28.68
C GLY A 255 -1.17 -0.61 27.92
N SER A 256 -0.06 -0.56 28.66
CA SER A 256 1.27 -0.77 28.11
C SER A 256 2.28 -1.27 29.13
N VAL A 257 3.26 -2.02 28.63
CA VAL A 257 4.51 -2.35 29.30
C VAL A 257 5.67 -1.89 28.43
N ALA A 258 6.75 -1.38 29.03
CA ALA A 258 7.92 -0.94 28.27
C ALA A 258 8.78 -2.12 27.77
N GLY A 259 8.73 -3.26 28.46
CA GLY A 259 9.52 -4.45 28.17
C GLY A 259 8.77 -5.49 27.35
N THR A 260 8.94 -6.75 27.71
CA THR A 260 8.51 -7.90 26.91
C THR A 260 7.38 -8.71 27.55
N LEU A 261 6.52 -9.25 26.69
CA LEU A 261 5.52 -10.26 27.08
C LEU A 261 6.02 -11.65 26.66
N THR A 262 6.15 -12.57 27.62
CA THR A 262 6.61 -13.94 27.36
C THR A 262 5.56 -14.93 27.83
N ALA A 263 5.22 -15.92 27.00
CA ALA A 263 4.29 -16.98 27.36
C ALA A 263 4.63 -18.31 26.65
N VAL A 264 3.90 -19.38 26.97
CA VAL A 264 3.90 -20.63 26.19
C VAL A 264 2.48 -20.84 25.64
N GLY A 265 2.26 -20.46 24.38
CA GLY A 265 0.93 -20.48 23.78
C GLY A 265 0.07 -19.30 24.23
N GLY A 266 0.69 -18.15 24.46
CA GLY A 266 0.02 -16.97 25.01
C GLY A 266 -0.91 -16.27 24.02
N THR A 267 -1.80 -15.46 24.56
CA THR A 267 -2.71 -14.59 23.80
C THR A 267 -2.50 -13.13 24.17
N VAL A 268 -2.31 -12.26 23.18
CA VAL A 268 -2.40 -10.81 23.35
C VAL A 268 -3.77 -10.35 22.87
N SER A 269 -4.49 -9.57 23.69
CA SER A 269 -5.82 -9.07 23.34
C SER A 269 -5.89 -7.55 23.38
N TYR A 270 -6.20 -6.96 22.23
CA TYR A 270 -6.53 -5.56 22.02
C TYR A 270 -8.04 -5.32 21.92
N ALA A 271 -8.89 -6.31 22.28
CA ALA A 271 -10.33 -6.26 22.02
C ALA A 271 -11.05 -5.00 22.52
N THR A 272 -10.56 -4.37 23.58
CA THR A 272 -11.13 -3.15 24.17
C THR A 272 -10.36 -1.87 23.81
N ARG A 273 -9.34 -1.96 22.96
CA ARG A 273 -8.51 -0.81 22.59
C ARG A 273 -9.34 0.24 21.85
N THR A 274 -9.13 1.52 22.18
CA THR A 274 -9.87 2.64 21.58
C THR A 274 -9.24 3.21 20.31
N GLY A 275 -7.99 2.84 20.03
CA GLY A 275 -7.28 3.21 18.80
C GLY A 275 -6.70 1.98 18.11
N ALA A 276 -6.21 2.19 16.89
CA ALA A 276 -5.57 1.15 16.10
C ALA A 276 -4.35 0.55 16.82
N ALA A 277 -4.26 -0.78 16.79
CA ALA A 277 -3.13 -1.56 17.24
C ALA A 277 -2.31 -2.08 16.06
N SER A 278 -1.00 -2.15 16.24
CA SER A 278 -0.07 -2.83 15.36
C SER A 278 0.60 -3.97 16.14
N PHE A 279 0.61 -5.16 15.55
CA PHE A 279 1.23 -6.35 16.13
C PHE A 279 2.27 -6.92 15.17
N ALA A 280 3.51 -7.03 15.63
CA ALA A 280 4.62 -7.57 14.85
C ALA A 280 4.72 -9.09 15.05
N LEU A 281 4.37 -9.87 14.02
CA LEU A 281 4.31 -11.34 14.04
C LEU A 281 5.68 -12.01 14.31
N GLY A 282 6.79 -11.29 14.09
CA GLY A 282 8.15 -11.77 14.34
C GLY A 282 8.70 -11.56 15.75
N GLY A 283 7.87 -11.28 16.76
CA GLY A 283 8.33 -11.02 18.14
C GLY A 283 8.81 -9.59 18.40
N GLY A 284 8.66 -8.69 17.43
CA GLY A 284 9.11 -7.29 17.51
C GLY A 284 8.20 -6.40 18.35
N ALA A 285 8.60 -5.14 18.48
CA ALA A 285 7.80 -4.11 19.16
C ALA A 285 6.38 -4.04 18.56
N SER A 286 5.40 -3.97 19.44
CA SER A 286 3.98 -3.97 19.10
C SER A 286 3.27 -2.93 19.96
N THR A 287 2.04 -2.55 19.62
CA THR A 287 1.41 -1.41 20.32
C THR A 287 1.21 -1.72 21.81
N GLY A 288 1.88 -0.96 22.67
CA GLY A 288 1.86 -1.16 24.12
C GLY A 288 2.88 -2.17 24.66
N MET A 289 3.83 -2.67 23.85
CA MET A 289 4.91 -3.55 24.32
C MET A 289 6.20 -3.40 23.49
N GLY A 290 7.36 -3.57 24.13
CA GLY A 290 8.67 -3.53 23.47
C GLY A 290 9.00 -4.77 22.63
N GLY A 291 8.35 -5.91 22.91
CA GLY A 291 8.50 -7.16 22.16
C GLY A 291 7.76 -8.31 22.83
N TRP A 292 7.80 -9.49 22.22
CA TRP A 292 7.14 -10.66 22.78
C TRP A 292 7.80 -11.99 22.38
N SER A 293 7.53 -13.05 23.15
CA SER A 293 7.95 -14.43 22.84
C SER A 293 6.89 -15.45 23.26
N GLY A 294 6.68 -16.47 22.42
CA GLY A 294 5.76 -17.59 22.67
C GLY A 294 4.27 -17.22 22.72
N ILE A 295 3.90 -16.06 22.16
CA ILE A 295 2.52 -15.71 21.82
C ILE A 295 2.13 -16.46 20.55
N THR A 296 0.97 -17.09 20.56
CA THR A 296 0.42 -17.84 19.40
C THR A 296 -0.90 -17.25 18.91
N THR A 297 -1.48 -16.31 19.66
CA THR A 297 -2.77 -15.71 19.32
C THR A 297 -2.73 -14.21 19.58
N VAL A 298 -3.25 -13.42 18.64
CA VAL A 298 -3.53 -11.99 18.83
C VAL A 298 -4.96 -11.68 18.45
N ALA A 299 -5.70 -11.01 19.33
CA ALA A 299 -7.02 -10.47 19.02
C ALA A 299 -6.92 -8.96 18.87
N GLY A 300 -7.35 -8.43 17.73
CA GLY A 300 -7.54 -7.00 17.53
C GLY A 300 -8.82 -6.47 18.16
N SER A 301 -9.09 -5.22 17.85
CA SER A 301 -10.18 -4.37 18.29
C SER A 301 -11.20 -4.18 17.15
N GLY A 302 -12.14 -3.24 17.32
CA GLY A 302 -13.00 -2.79 16.22
C GLY A 302 -12.41 -1.66 15.38
N ASN A 303 -11.15 -1.27 15.63
CA ASN A 303 -10.44 -0.21 14.90
C ASN A 303 -9.70 -0.80 13.70
N SER A 304 -8.94 0.02 12.97
CA SER A 304 -8.17 -0.44 11.81
C SER A 304 -6.83 -1.03 12.26
N ASP A 305 -6.85 -2.26 12.76
CA ASP A 305 -5.67 -2.90 13.34
C ASP A 305 -4.78 -3.51 12.27
N THR A 306 -3.49 -3.63 12.56
CA THR A 306 -2.48 -4.08 11.58
C THR A 306 -1.62 -5.19 12.15
N VAL A 307 -1.53 -6.32 11.44
CA VAL A 307 -0.41 -7.24 11.65
C VAL A 307 0.73 -6.90 10.68
N THR A 308 1.95 -6.94 11.20
CA THR A 308 3.17 -6.72 10.41
C THR A 308 4.07 -7.96 10.48
N GLY A 309 4.73 -8.30 9.39
CA GLY A 309 5.69 -9.41 9.38
C GLY A 309 6.72 -9.35 8.27
N ALA A 310 7.61 -10.35 8.26
CA ALA A 310 8.63 -10.54 7.24
C ALA A 310 8.03 -11.16 5.95
N GLY A 311 8.86 -11.68 5.06
CA GLY A 311 8.37 -12.58 4.00
C GLY A 311 7.91 -13.92 4.59
N GLY A 312 6.91 -14.56 3.99
CA GLY A 312 6.33 -15.79 4.50
C GLY A 312 4.94 -16.06 3.96
N THR A 313 4.30 -17.14 4.43
CA THR A 313 2.91 -17.45 4.08
C THR A 313 1.95 -16.74 5.02
N TYR A 314 0.93 -16.10 4.45
CA TYR A 314 -0.17 -15.48 5.18
C TYR A 314 -1.47 -16.13 4.77
N ASN A 315 -2.05 -16.91 5.67
CA ASN A 315 -3.29 -17.64 5.47
C ASN A 315 -4.45 -16.83 6.06
N LEU A 316 -5.28 -16.21 5.22
CA LEU A 316 -6.52 -15.60 5.66
C LEU A 316 -7.61 -16.66 5.70
N THR A 317 -8.14 -16.94 6.89
CA THR A 317 -9.08 -18.04 7.14
C THR A 317 -10.52 -17.57 7.32
N GLY A 318 -10.73 -16.26 7.44
CA GLY A 318 -12.04 -15.63 7.52
C GLY A 318 -11.93 -14.11 7.41
N VAL A 319 -13.02 -13.40 7.69
CA VAL A 319 -13.00 -11.93 7.76
C VAL A 319 -12.09 -11.48 8.90
N ASN A 320 -11.13 -10.61 8.58
CA ASN A 320 -10.16 -10.03 9.50
C ASN A 320 -9.43 -11.08 10.37
N SER A 321 -9.30 -12.31 9.86
CA SER A 321 -8.81 -13.46 10.64
C SER A 321 -7.89 -14.33 9.81
N GLY A 322 -6.78 -14.76 10.38
CA GLY A 322 -5.77 -15.53 9.66
C GLY A 322 -4.61 -16.00 10.54
N ASN A 323 -3.54 -16.48 9.91
CA ASN A 323 -2.31 -16.89 10.57
C ASN A 323 -1.09 -16.83 9.62
N ASP A 324 0.11 -16.80 10.19
CA ASP A 324 1.40 -16.94 9.48
C ASP A 324 2.05 -18.32 9.70
N GLY A 325 1.27 -19.28 10.21
CA GLY A 325 1.73 -20.60 10.66
C GLY A 325 2.25 -20.63 12.10
N THR A 326 2.58 -19.48 12.71
CA THR A 326 3.04 -19.38 14.11
C THR A 326 2.00 -18.68 14.99
N VAL A 327 1.55 -17.52 14.55
CA VAL A 327 0.57 -16.68 15.25
C VAL A 327 -0.73 -16.64 14.46
N ALA A 328 -1.83 -16.97 15.13
CA ALA A 328 -3.17 -16.73 14.63
C ALA A 328 -3.67 -15.35 15.06
N TRP A 329 -4.43 -14.68 14.21
CA TRP A 329 -5.07 -13.42 14.52
C TRP A 329 -6.56 -13.41 14.18
N THR A 330 -7.29 -12.56 14.90
CA THR A 330 -8.71 -12.25 14.68
C THR A 330 -8.95 -10.76 14.85
N SER A 331 -9.94 -10.20 14.15
CA SER A 331 -10.26 -8.76 14.17
C SER A 331 -9.06 -7.88 13.82
N ILE A 332 -8.31 -8.27 12.79
CA ILE A 332 -7.24 -7.46 12.20
C ILE A 332 -7.59 -7.12 10.75
N GLU A 333 -7.72 -5.83 10.47
CA GLU A 333 -8.21 -5.27 9.21
C GLU A 333 -7.11 -5.07 8.19
N ASN A 334 -5.85 -4.92 8.64
CA ASN A 334 -4.72 -4.62 7.78
C ASN A 334 -3.60 -5.65 7.91
N LEU A 335 -2.93 -5.93 6.79
CA LEU A 335 -1.74 -6.77 6.73
C LEU A 335 -0.60 -6.03 6.04
N THR A 336 0.55 -5.95 6.69
CA THR A 336 1.79 -5.44 6.09
C THR A 336 2.89 -6.50 6.09
N ALA A 337 3.47 -6.82 4.92
CA ALA A 337 4.60 -7.74 4.80
C ALA A 337 5.81 -7.04 4.16
N THR A 338 6.95 -7.12 4.84
CA THR A 338 8.20 -6.45 4.44
C THR A 338 9.07 -7.29 3.48
N GLY A 339 8.71 -8.55 3.25
CA GLY A 339 9.38 -9.44 2.29
C GLY A 339 8.41 -9.99 1.24
N VAL A 340 8.79 -11.10 0.61
CA VAL A 340 7.92 -11.83 -0.32
C VAL A 340 6.81 -12.53 0.47
N ALA A 341 5.57 -12.11 0.27
CA ALA A 341 4.40 -12.72 0.90
C ALA A 341 3.79 -13.78 -0.02
N ASN A 342 3.55 -14.99 0.50
CA ASN A 342 2.70 -15.98 -0.15
C ASN A 342 1.28 -15.84 0.42
N LEU A 343 0.38 -15.25 -0.36
CA LEU A 343 -0.98 -14.91 0.06
C LEU A 343 -1.96 -16.03 -0.27
N VAL A 344 -2.61 -16.55 0.76
CA VAL A 344 -3.60 -17.64 0.65
C VAL A 344 -4.85 -17.22 1.40
N PHE A 345 -5.89 -16.80 0.67
CA PHE A 345 -7.16 -16.40 1.30
C PHE A 345 -8.19 -17.50 1.02
N ALA A 346 -8.80 -18.01 2.08
CA ALA A 346 -9.92 -18.93 1.96
C ALA A 346 -11.14 -18.22 1.34
N VAL A 347 -12.00 -18.98 0.68
CA VAL A 347 -13.25 -18.46 0.08
C VAL A 347 -14.06 -17.71 1.13
N GLY A 348 -14.48 -16.48 0.81
CA GLY A 348 -15.24 -15.61 1.72
C GLY A 348 -14.41 -14.86 2.75
N SER A 349 -13.08 -14.98 2.72
CA SER A 349 -12.18 -14.17 3.57
C SER A 349 -11.95 -12.78 2.97
N ASN A 350 -11.79 -11.79 3.85
CA ASN A 350 -11.53 -10.41 3.46
C ASN A 350 -10.76 -9.69 4.60
N LEU A 351 -9.85 -8.81 4.23
CA LEU A 351 -9.27 -7.81 5.14
C LEU A 351 -10.09 -6.52 5.03
N GLY A 352 -10.79 -6.11 6.08
CA GLY A 352 -11.64 -4.91 6.04
C GLY A 352 -10.89 -3.60 5.75
N GLY A 353 -9.57 -3.59 5.93
CA GLY A 353 -8.67 -2.47 5.64
C GLY A 353 -7.74 -2.76 4.46
N ASN A 354 -6.47 -2.42 4.62
CA ASN A 354 -5.45 -2.38 3.58
C ASN A 354 -4.54 -3.62 3.58
N LEU A 355 -4.08 -3.99 2.40
CA LEU A 355 -2.98 -4.93 2.19
C LEU A 355 -1.76 -4.17 1.65
N ASN A 356 -0.61 -4.29 2.30
CA ASN A 356 0.64 -3.70 1.85
C ASN A 356 1.79 -4.71 1.88
N VAL A 357 2.24 -5.15 0.72
CA VAL A 357 3.29 -6.18 0.60
C VAL A 357 4.39 -5.76 -0.36
N VAL A 358 5.64 -6.10 -0.03
CA VAL A 358 6.79 -5.75 -0.87
C VAL A 358 6.82 -6.57 -2.16
N ALA A 359 6.51 -7.87 -2.10
CA ALA A 359 6.35 -8.73 -3.27
C ALA A 359 5.36 -9.83 -2.91
N ALA A 360 4.70 -10.42 -3.91
CA ALA A 360 3.67 -11.42 -3.63
C ALA A 360 3.74 -12.64 -4.54
N THR A 361 3.45 -13.80 -3.97
CA THR A 361 2.95 -14.96 -4.67
C THR A 361 1.47 -15.11 -4.30
N ILE A 362 0.59 -15.19 -5.29
CA ILE A 362 -0.87 -15.21 -5.06
C ILE A 362 -1.42 -16.57 -5.51
N GLY A 363 -2.07 -17.27 -4.58
CA GLY A 363 -2.64 -18.60 -4.79
C GLY A 363 -4.13 -18.63 -5.12
N GLY A 364 -4.78 -17.49 -5.35
CA GLY A 364 -6.21 -17.40 -5.62
C GLY A 364 -6.77 -15.99 -5.41
N THR A 365 -8.01 -15.89 -4.93
CA THR A 365 -8.66 -14.58 -4.68
C THR A 365 -8.02 -13.84 -3.51
N VAL A 366 -7.87 -12.53 -3.60
CA VAL A 366 -7.51 -11.64 -2.48
C VAL A 366 -8.54 -10.52 -2.40
N SER A 367 -9.16 -10.35 -1.23
CA SER A 367 -10.19 -9.33 -1.03
C SER A 367 -9.87 -8.42 0.14
N THR A 368 -9.96 -7.11 -0.11
CA THR A 368 -9.78 -6.05 0.88
C THR A 368 -10.99 -5.12 0.90
N GLY A 369 -11.19 -4.40 1.99
CA GLY A 369 -12.06 -3.22 2.04
C GLY A 369 -11.34 -1.95 1.56
N GLY A 370 -10.03 -1.85 1.81
CA GLY A 370 -9.19 -0.73 1.41
C GLY A 370 -8.21 -1.07 0.27
N ASP A 371 -7.08 -0.39 0.26
CA ASP A 371 -6.06 -0.48 -0.79
C ASP A 371 -5.38 -1.85 -0.80
N GLN A 372 -4.95 -2.27 -1.99
CA GLN A 372 -3.99 -3.37 -2.17
C GLN A 372 -2.73 -2.82 -2.82
N ILE A 373 -1.61 -2.89 -2.10
CA ILE A 373 -0.32 -2.40 -2.56
C ILE A 373 0.64 -3.59 -2.67
N TYR A 374 1.06 -3.88 -3.88
CA TYR A 374 2.10 -4.85 -4.21
C TYR A 374 3.30 -4.07 -4.74
N ALA A 375 4.22 -3.66 -3.85
CA ALA A 375 5.26 -2.67 -4.19
C ALA A 375 6.30 -3.20 -5.22
N GLY A 376 6.44 -4.51 -5.34
CA GLY A 376 7.40 -5.20 -6.19
C GLY A 376 6.73 -6.32 -7.00
N PRO A 377 7.49 -7.33 -7.44
CA PRO A 377 6.97 -8.36 -8.35
C PRO A 377 5.84 -9.19 -7.74
N VAL A 378 4.87 -9.55 -8.59
CA VAL A 378 3.77 -10.45 -8.28
C VAL A 378 3.82 -11.68 -9.19
N THR A 379 3.75 -12.87 -8.58
CA THR A 379 3.64 -14.16 -9.28
C THR A 379 2.29 -14.80 -9.01
N LEU A 380 1.55 -15.14 -10.06
CA LEU A 380 0.27 -15.84 -9.98
C LEU A 380 0.47 -17.35 -10.10
N ASN A 381 0.10 -18.10 -9.05
CA ASN A 381 0.16 -19.56 -9.04
C ASN A 381 -1.20 -20.24 -9.26
N SER A 382 -2.27 -19.46 -9.30
CA SER A 382 -3.63 -19.89 -9.63
C SER A 382 -4.39 -18.73 -10.29
N ALA A 383 -5.53 -19.04 -10.91
CA ALA A 383 -6.47 -18.02 -11.35
C ALA A 383 -6.80 -17.09 -10.17
N THR A 384 -6.60 -15.79 -10.38
CA THR A 384 -6.56 -14.78 -9.32
C THR A 384 -7.60 -13.71 -9.56
N THR A 385 -8.39 -13.43 -8.53
CA THR A 385 -9.28 -12.27 -8.49
C THR A 385 -8.86 -11.37 -7.35
N LEU A 386 -8.48 -10.13 -7.65
CA LEU A 386 -8.20 -9.11 -6.65
C LEU A 386 -9.40 -8.18 -6.54
N THR A 387 -9.92 -7.98 -5.33
CA THR A 387 -11.09 -7.13 -5.10
C THR A 387 -10.86 -6.14 -3.97
N SER A 388 -11.08 -4.85 -4.21
CA SER A 388 -11.24 -3.84 -3.17
C SER A 388 -12.70 -3.38 -3.10
N SER A 389 -13.43 -3.82 -2.06
CA SER A 389 -14.87 -3.58 -1.95
C SER A 389 -15.24 -2.17 -1.49
N GLY A 390 -14.32 -1.46 -0.84
CA GLY A 390 -14.50 -0.06 -0.42
C GLY A 390 -14.00 0.96 -1.45
N GLY A 391 -13.55 0.53 -2.63
CA GLY A 391 -13.03 1.41 -3.67
C GLY A 391 -11.60 1.90 -3.43
N GLY A 392 -10.81 1.15 -2.65
CA GLY A 392 -9.37 1.37 -2.52
C GLY A 392 -8.62 1.01 -3.81
N SER A 393 -7.48 1.63 -4.03
CA SER A 393 -6.66 1.39 -5.23
C SER A 393 -6.00 0.01 -5.18
N ILE A 394 -5.81 -0.60 -6.34
CA ILE A 394 -5.03 -1.85 -6.50
C ILE A 394 -3.77 -1.51 -7.30
N ASN A 395 -2.63 -1.47 -6.64
CA ASN A 395 -1.37 -0.99 -7.20
C ASN A 395 -0.33 -2.11 -7.29
N PHE A 396 0.15 -2.35 -8.51
CA PHE A 396 1.28 -3.20 -8.81
C PHE A 396 2.51 -2.35 -9.16
N GLY A 397 3.43 -2.22 -8.22
CA GLY A 397 4.68 -1.48 -8.38
C GLY A 397 5.72 -2.20 -9.24
N GLY A 398 5.68 -3.54 -9.28
CA GLY A 398 6.57 -4.38 -10.09
C GLY A 398 5.90 -5.06 -11.27
N THR A 399 6.51 -6.15 -11.77
CA THR A 399 5.91 -6.99 -12.82
C THR A 399 4.79 -7.87 -12.26
N VAL A 400 3.88 -8.30 -13.13
CA VAL A 400 2.85 -9.29 -12.80
C VAL A 400 2.97 -10.44 -13.79
N ASP A 401 3.36 -11.61 -13.31
CA ASP A 401 3.68 -12.77 -14.16
C ASP A 401 3.00 -14.06 -13.65
N GLY A 402 2.78 -15.02 -14.55
CA GLY A 402 2.24 -16.34 -14.24
C GLY A 402 1.13 -16.74 -15.22
N ALA A 403 1.17 -17.98 -15.74
CA ALA A 403 0.23 -18.47 -16.75
C ALA A 403 -1.17 -18.75 -16.17
N GLN A 404 -1.81 -17.70 -15.68
CA GLN A 404 -3.07 -17.72 -14.93
C GLN A 404 -3.95 -16.54 -15.35
N ASP A 405 -5.24 -16.66 -15.10
CA ASP A 405 -6.18 -15.54 -15.25
C ASP A 405 -6.00 -14.52 -14.12
N LEU A 406 -6.06 -13.23 -14.47
CA LEU A 406 -6.10 -12.13 -13.51
C LEU A 406 -7.35 -11.28 -13.73
N THR A 407 -8.21 -11.22 -12.73
CA THR A 407 -9.31 -10.27 -12.66
C THR A 407 -9.04 -9.25 -11.56
N VAL A 408 -9.15 -7.96 -11.86
CA VAL A 408 -8.98 -6.87 -10.89
C VAL A 408 -10.28 -6.09 -10.78
N ASN A 409 -10.86 -6.04 -9.58
CA ASN A 409 -12.14 -5.38 -9.32
C ASN A 409 -11.98 -4.27 -8.28
N THR A 410 -12.12 -3.01 -8.67
CA THR A 410 -12.16 -1.89 -7.73
C THR A 410 -12.84 -0.66 -8.33
N ALA A 411 -13.62 0.05 -7.51
CA ALA A 411 -14.10 1.39 -7.87
C ALA A 411 -13.02 2.48 -7.78
N GLY A 412 -11.84 2.15 -7.23
CA GLY A 412 -10.65 2.99 -7.19
C GLY A 412 -9.82 2.87 -8.47
N THR A 413 -8.51 3.13 -8.38
CA THR A 413 -7.61 3.02 -9.53
C THR A 413 -6.82 1.71 -9.49
N THR A 414 -6.82 0.97 -10.60
CA THR A 414 -5.90 -0.12 -10.87
C THR A 414 -4.63 0.42 -11.54
N THR A 415 -3.45 0.21 -10.96
CA THR A 415 -2.18 0.70 -11.53
C THR A 415 -1.22 -0.45 -11.80
N PHE A 416 -0.76 -0.57 -13.04
CA PHE A 416 0.33 -1.47 -13.43
C PHE A 416 1.59 -0.64 -13.76
N VAL A 417 2.49 -0.48 -12.79
CA VAL A 417 3.73 0.28 -12.98
C VAL A 417 4.74 -0.51 -13.82
N GLY A 418 4.86 -1.82 -13.59
CA GLY A 418 5.71 -2.73 -14.36
C GLY A 418 4.98 -3.42 -15.51
N ALA A 419 5.73 -4.24 -16.26
CA ALA A 419 5.17 -5.06 -17.34
C ALA A 419 4.25 -6.16 -16.79
N VAL A 420 3.17 -6.46 -17.51
CA VAL A 420 2.24 -7.55 -17.21
C VAL A 420 2.49 -8.69 -18.20
N GLY A 421 2.81 -9.87 -17.70
CA GLY A 421 3.08 -11.07 -18.48
C GLY A 421 4.38 -11.05 -19.30
N GLY A 422 5.33 -10.17 -18.95
CA GLY A 422 6.55 -9.96 -19.71
C GLY A 422 7.55 -11.12 -19.63
N VAL A 423 7.57 -11.87 -18.52
CA VAL A 423 8.40 -13.06 -18.35
C VAL A 423 7.57 -14.31 -18.59
N VAL A 424 6.41 -14.39 -17.93
CA VAL A 424 5.43 -15.47 -18.10
C VAL A 424 4.08 -14.83 -18.39
N ALA A 425 3.67 -14.87 -19.67
CA ALA A 425 2.41 -14.33 -20.14
C ALA A 425 1.23 -14.84 -19.29
N LEU A 426 0.31 -13.94 -18.95
CA LEU A 426 -0.91 -14.31 -18.24
C LEU A 426 -1.85 -15.09 -19.17
N THR A 427 -2.78 -15.87 -18.62
CA THR A 427 -3.81 -16.52 -19.45
C THR A 427 -4.82 -15.48 -19.93
N SER A 428 -5.30 -14.61 -19.05
CA SER A 428 -6.16 -13.48 -19.39
C SER A 428 -5.99 -12.34 -18.38
N LEU A 429 -6.41 -11.13 -18.77
CA LEU A 429 -6.52 -9.98 -17.90
C LEU A 429 -7.91 -9.38 -18.05
N ALA A 430 -8.62 -9.17 -16.94
CA ALA A 430 -9.90 -8.50 -16.90
C ALA A 430 -9.95 -7.44 -15.80
N THR A 431 -10.54 -6.27 -16.09
CA THR A 431 -10.93 -5.27 -15.08
C THR A 431 -12.44 -5.21 -14.92
N ASP A 432 -12.95 -4.69 -13.81
CA ASP A 432 -14.37 -4.39 -13.67
C ASP A 432 -14.76 -3.06 -14.34
N ALA A 433 -16.04 -2.72 -14.29
CA ALA A 433 -16.57 -1.54 -14.95
C ALA A 433 -16.42 -0.24 -14.14
N ALA A 434 -16.22 -0.35 -12.83
CA ALA A 434 -16.03 0.80 -11.96
C ALA A 434 -14.56 1.23 -11.96
N GLY A 435 -14.29 2.45 -11.50
CA GLY A 435 -12.92 2.92 -11.33
C GLY A 435 -12.21 3.28 -12.64
N THR A 436 -10.88 3.17 -12.62
CA THR A 436 -10.00 3.42 -13.78
C THR A 436 -8.78 2.50 -13.75
N THR A 437 -8.19 2.30 -14.92
CA THR A 437 -6.94 1.53 -15.07
C THR A 437 -5.83 2.38 -15.68
N THR A 438 -4.62 2.29 -15.11
CA THR A 438 -3.41 2.93 -15.63
C THR A 438 -2.35 1.88 -15.97
N ILE A 439 -1.91 1.88 -17.22
CA ILE A 439 -0.83 1.03 -17.72
C ILE A 439 0.43 1.88 -17.84
N GLY A 440 1.32 1.77 -16.85
CA GLY A 440 2.59 2.49 -16.78
C GLY A 440 3.78 1.71 -17.36
N GLY A 441 3.77 0.37 -17.26
CA GLY A 441 4.90 -0.49 -17.67
C GLY A 441 5.06 -0.69 -19.17
N GLY A 442 4.14 -0.18 -19.99
CA GLY A 442 4.22 -0.20 -21.45
C GLY A 442 3.89 -1.53 -22.12
N LEU A 443 3.90 -2.67 -21.42
CA LEU A 443 3.57 -4.00 -21.96
C LEU A 443 2.49 -4.71 -21.13
N VAL A 444 1.48 -5.23 -21.83
CA VAL A 444 0.56 -6.25 -21.32
C VAL A 444 0.53 -7.42 -22.29
N GLN A 445 0.98 -8.58 -21.83
CA GLN A 445 1.08 -9.80 -22.63
C GLN A 445 0.27 -10.96 -22.01
N THR A 446 -0.61 -11.54 -22.81
CA THR A 446 -1.45 -12.68 -22.43
C THR A 446 -1.44 -13.77 -23.52
N SER A 447 -1.90 -14.98 -23.19
CA SER A 447 -2.16 -16.04 -24.18
C SER A 447 -3.62 -16.08 -24.63
N GLY A 448 -4.55 -15.61 -23.80
CA GLY A 448 -5.97 -15.43 -24.08
C GLY A 448 -6.37 -13.95 -24.02
N SER A 449 -7.68 -13.69 -23.89
CA SER A 449 -8.23 -12.35 -24.05
C SER A 449 -7.78 -11.34 -22.99
N GLN A 450 -7.77 -10.06 -23.38
CA GLN A 450 -7.61 -8.90 -22.51
C GLN A 450 -8.90 -8.09 -22.56
N THR A 451 -9.52 -7.83 -21.41
CA THR A 451 -10.80 -7.11 -21.32
C THR A 451 -10.69 -6.00 -20.29
N TYR A 452 -10.81 -4.76 -20.76
CA TYR A 452 -10.82 -3.57 -19.92
C TYR A 452 -12.22 -2.96 -19.93
N ASN A 453 -12.93 -3.08 -18.81
CA ASN A 453 -14.32 -2.62 -18.70
C ASN A 453 -14.42 -1.18 -18.16
N ASP A 454 -13.34 -0.67 -17.57
CA ASP A 454 -13.17 0.68 -17.05
C ASP A 454 -12.31 1.55 -18.00
N PRO A 455 -12.27 2.89 -17.82
CA PRO A 455 -11.40 3.75 -18.60
C PRO A 455 -9.92 3.43 -18.36
N VAL A 456 -9.19 3.17 -19.45
CA VAL A 456 -7.76 2.88 -19.45
C VAL A 456 -6.95 4.11 -19.87
N SER A 457 -5.81 4.35 -19.21
CA SER A 457 -4.86 5.41 -19.55
C SER A 457 -3.44 4.89 -19.65
N GLY A 458 -2.66 5.42 -20.59
CA GLY A 458 -1.24 5.09 -20.77
C GLY A 458 -0.80 4.93 -22.22
N SER A 459 0.50 4.70 -22.42
CA SER A 459 1.00 4.16 -23.69
C SER A 459 1.25 2.68 -23.50
N ALA A 460 0.75 1.85 -24.40
CA ALA A 460 0.72 0.41 -24.18
C ALA A 460 1.03 -0.40 -25.46
N ILE A 461 1.65 -1.55 -25.24
CA ILE A 461 1.77 -2.66 -26.16
C ILE A 461 0.88 -3.75 -25.59
N LEU A 462 -0.27 -3.98 -26.23
CA LEU A 462 -1.24 -5.00 -25.85
C LEU A 462 -1.04 -6.20 -26.77
N THR A 463 -0.58 -7.32 -26.21
CA THR A 463 -0.22 -8.52 -26.96
C THR A 463 -0.97 -9.75 -26.45
N VAL A 464 -1.74 -10.38 -27.32
CA VAL A 464 -2.32 -11.71 -27.15
C VAL A 464 -1.56 -12.66 -28.07
N THR A 465 -0.88 -13.65 -27.48
CA THR A 465 -0.04 -14.63 -28.21
C THR A 465 -0.81 -15.85 -28.71
N GLY A 466 -1.99 -16.12 -28.15
CA GLY A 466 -2.89 -17.20 -28.57
C GLY A 466 -4.12 -16.68 -29.32
N VAL A 467 -5.29 -17.26 -29.04
CA VAL A 467 -6.54 -17.04 -29.80
C VAL A 467 -7.52 -16.05 -29.15
N GLY A 468 -7.03 -15.16 -28.29
CA GLY A 468 -7.86 -14.19 -27.57
C GLY A 468 -8.00 -12.84 -28.26
N ASP A 469 -8.97 -12.07 -27.77
CA ASP A 469 -9.30 -10.72 -28.25
C ASP A 469 -8.83 -9.65 -27.26
N ILE A 470 -8.64 -8.42 -27.76
CA ILE A 470 -8.38 -7.23 -26.95
C ILE A 470 -9.63 -6.36 -26.97
N SER A 471 -10.23 -6.11 -25.81
CA SER A 471 -11.42 -5.25 -25.68
C SER A 471 -11.14 -4.12 -24.70
N ALA A 472 -11.14 -2.88 -25.19
CA ALA A 472 -11.13 -1.66 -24.41
C ALA A 472 -12.22 -0.74 -24.99
N ALA A 473 -13.48 -1.09 -24.75
CA ALA A 473 -14.64 -0.43 -25.37
C ALA A 473 -15.16 0.79 -24.59
N ASN A 474 -14.51 1.16 -23.48
CA ASN A 474 -14.94 2.32 -22.71
C ASN A 474 -14.60 3.63 -23.46
N PRO A 475 -15.56 4.54 -23.72
CA PRO A 475 -15.29 5.78 -24.44
C PRO A 475 -14.37 6.75 -23.66
N GLY A 476 -14.18 6.53 -22.35
CA GLY A 476 -13.30 7.32 -21.50
C GLY A 476 -11.81 6.95 -21.60
N ASN A 477 -11.44 5.92 -22.35
CA ASN A 477 -10.05 5.53 -22.54
C ASN A 477 -9.20 6.68 -23.08
N SER A 478 -7.94 6.75 -22.66
CA SER A 478 -6.98 7.78 -23.03
C SER A 478 -5.62 7.14 -23.32
N PHE A 479 -5.58 6.40 -24.41
CA PHE A 479 -4.35 5.87 -25.00
C PHE A 479 -3.60 6.95 -25.78
N GLY A 480 -2.28 7.00 -25.59
CA GLY A 480 -1.39 7.79 -26.44
C GLY A 480 -0.96 6.99 -27.68
N ALA A 481 0.25 6.45 -27.64
CA ALA A 481 0.69 5.45 -28.60
C ALA A 481 0.20 4.06 -28.18
N LEU A 482 -0.38 3.31 -29.13
CA LEU A 482 -0.92 1.98 -28.88
C LEU A 482 -0.42 0.98 -29.93
N THR A 483 0.11 -0.14 -29.47
CA THR A 483 0.44 -1.29 -30.33
C THR A 483 -0.46 -2.46 -29.98
N LEU A 484 -1.04 -3.10 -30.99
CA LEU A 484 -2.00 -4.20 -30.83
C LEU A 484 -1.51 -5.45 -31.55
N ASN A 485 -1.39 -6.56 -30.83
CA ASN A 485 -1.09 -7.87 -31.40
C ASN A 485 -2.11 -8.88 -30.88
N GLY A 486 -2.84 -9.58 -31.74
CA GLY A 486 -3.86 -10.54 -31.30
C GLY A 486 -4.76 -11.03 -32.43
N VAL A 487 -5.92 -11.60 -32.07
CA VAL A 487 -6.93 -11.99 -33.07
C VAL A 487 -7.76 -10.79 -33.47
N ASN A 488 -8.60 -10.29 -32.56
CA ASN A 488 -9.41 -9.10 -32.77
C ASN A 488 -9.09 -8.03 -31.74
N ALA A 489 -9.34 -6.77 -32.09
CA ALA A 489 -9.29 -5.66 -31.16
C ALA A 489 -10.52 -4.74 -31.31
N LEU A 490 -11.16 -4.42 -30.20
CA LEU A 490 -12.19 -3.37 -30.09
C LEU A 490 -11.67 -2.28 -29.16
N ILE A 491 -11.40 -1.10 -29.72
CA ILE A 491 -10.75 0.00 -29.01
C ILE A 491 -11.59 1.26 -29.16
N HIS A 492 -12.04 1.82 -28.05
CA HIS A 492 -12.52 3.19 -27.98
C HIS A 492 -11.46 4.07 -27.32
N ASN A 493 -11.37 5.33 -27.74
CA ASN A 493 -10.45 6.31 -27.18
C ASN A 493 -11.13 7.69 -27.17
N ALA A 494 -11.10 8.39 -26.04
CA ALA A 494 -11.72 9.71 -25.89
C ALA A 494 -10.99 10.78 -26.72
N GLY A 495 -9.68 10.62 -26.90
CA GLY A 495 -8.84 11.50 -27.72
C GLY A 495 -8.39 10.86 -29.03
N GLY A 496 -7.41 11.50 -29.67
CA GLY A 496 -6.70 10.89 -30.80
C GLY A 496 -5.81 9.72 -30.37
N ILE A 497 -5.47 8.85 -31.30
CA ILE A 497 -4.69 7.64 -31.08
C ILE A 497 -3.63 7.48 -32.17
N THR A 498 -2.41 7.10 -31.79
CA THR A 498 -1.34 6.77 -32.74
C THR A 498 -1.04 5.28 -32.68
N LEU A 499 -1.34 4.56 -33.76
CA LEU A 499 -1.07 3.12 -33.86
C LEU A 499 0.41 2.86 -34.14
N GLY A 500 1.06 2.09 -33.26
CA GLY A 500 2.36 1.48 -33.51
C GLY A 500 2.27 0.30 -34.49
N THR A 501 3.35 -0.48 -34.61
CA THR A 501 3.37 -1.67 -35.47
C THR A 501 2.42 -2.73 -34.90
N SER A 502 1.25 -2.87 -35.51
CA SER A 502 0.15 -3.68 -34.97
C SER A 502 -0.21 -4.82 -35.91
N THR A 503 -0.38 -6.02 -35.36
CA THR A 503 -0.68 -7.25 -36.12
C THR A 503 -1.90 -7.97 -35.55
N LEU A 504 -3.00 -7.90 -36.28
CA LEU A 504 -4.27 -8.54 -35.94
C LEU A 504 -4.61 -9.58 -37.02
N THR A 505 -4.85 -10.83 -36.63
CA THR A 505 -5.20 -11.88 -37.61
C THR A 505 -6.67 -11.82 -38.02
N GLY A 506 -7.51 -11.19 -37.19
CA GLY A 506 -8.92 -10.93 -37.42
C GLY A 506 -9.16 -9.45 -37.68
N TYR A 507 -9.93 -8.77 -36.83
CA TYR A 507 -10.31 -7.38 -37.09
C TYR A 507 -9.74 -6.36 -36.11
N LEU A 508 -9.70 -5.10 -36.57
CA LEU A 508 -9.58 -3.92 -35.73
C LEU A 508 -10.87 -3.10 -35.84
N ASP A 509 -11.56 -2.88 -34.73
CA ASP A 509 -12.66 -1.93 -34.58
C ASP A 509 -12.20 -0.80 -33.65
N LEU A 510 -12.16 0.42 -34.18
CA LEU A 510 -11.54 1.57 -33.52
C LEU A 510 -12.46 2.80 -33.55
N VAL A 511 -12.71 3.39 -32.39
CA VAL A 511 -13.40 4.68 -32.26
C VAL A 511 -12.50 5.65 -31.53
N ALA A 512 -12.23 6.81 -32.13
CA ALA A 512 -11.42 7.87 -31.53
C ALA A 512 -12.17 9.20 -31.50
N GLY A 513 -12.11 9.89 -30.36
CA GLY A 513 -12.63 11.25 -30.20
C GLY A 513 -11.68 12.34 -30.70
N GLY A 514 -10.57 11.97 -31.36
CA GLY A 514 -9.68 12.84 -32.12
C GLY A 514 -9.00 12.06 -33.24
N ASP A 515 -7.88 12.56 -33.78
CA ASP A 515 -7.19 11.95 -34.93
C ASP A 515 -6.78 10.49 -34.71
N ILE A 516 -7.00 9.63 -35.70
CA ILE A 516 -6.41 8.30 -35.80
C ILE A 516 -5.20 8.40 -36.70
N GLY A 517 -4.01 8.22 -36.13
CA GLY A 517 -2.74 8.20 -36.87
C GLY A 517 -2.02 6.87 -36.74
N GLN A 518 -0.90 6.75 -37.43
CA GLN A 518 0.01 5.61 -37.28
C GLN A 518 1.47 6.04 -37.30
N SER A 519 2.29 5.32 -36.53
CA SER A 519 3.75 5.38 -36.54
C SER A 519 4.37 4.08 -37.10
N GLY A 520 3.67 2.95 -36.99
CA GLY A 520 4.08 1.64 -37.52
C GLY A 520 3.21 1.14 -38.68
N ILE A 521 3.45 -0.11 -39.09
CA ILE A 521 2.61 -0.82 -40.08
C ILE A 521 1.41 -1.44 -39.36
N LEU A 522 0.21 -1.30 -39.91
CA LEU A 522 -0.97 -2.02 -39.48
C LEU A 522 -1.18 -3.25 -40.39
N THR A 523 -1.26 -4.43 -39.77
CA THR A 523 -1.72 -5.67 -40.41
C THR A 523 -3.04 -6.10 -39.77
N ALA A 524 -4.10 -6.25 -40.55
CA ALA A 524 -5.42 -6.68 -40.06
C ALA A 524 -6.22 -7.39 -41.16
N ALA A 525 -7.05 -8.39 -40.83
CA ALA A 525 -7.96 -8.96 -41.83
C ALA A 525 -9.11 -7.99 -42.16
N ASN A 526 -9.71 -7.32 -41.18
CA ASN A 526 -10.69 -6.26 -41.41
C ASN A 526 -10.37 -5.01 -40.58
N LEU A 527 -10.75 -3.84 -41.08
CA LEU A 527 -10.54 -2.58 -40.40
C LEU A 527 -11.82 -1.74 -40.40
N TRP A 528 -12.33 -1.46 -39.20
CA TRP A 528 -13.38 -0.49 -38.95
C TRP A 528 -12.82 0.61 -38.08
N ALA A 529 -12.86 1.86 -38.56
CA ALA A 529 -12.40 2.99 -37.78
C ALA A 529 -13.35 4.18 -37.94
N SER A 530 -13.67 4.84 -36.83
CA SER A 530 -14.35 6.13 -36.82
C SER A 530 -13.62 7.13 -35.94
N SER A 531 -13.46 8.35 -36.43
CA SER A 531 -12.73 9.44 -35.80
C SER A 531 -13.61 10.69 -35.78
N SER A 532 -13.51 11.52 -34.74
CA SER A 532 -14.05 12.89 -34.79
C SER A 532 -13.14 13.87 -35.56
N GLY A 533 -11.89 13.47 -35.80
CA GLY A 533 -10.89 14.22 -36.55
C GLY A 533 -10.47 13.47 -37.81
N ASN A 534 -9.17 13.49 -38.09
CA ASN A 534 -8.59 12.83 -39.25
C ASN A 534 -8.41 11.32 -39.04
N ILE A 535 -8.27 10.58 -40.13
CA ILE A 535 -7.78 9.19 -40.16
C ILE A 535 -6.60 9.15 -41.12
N LEU A 536 -5.37 9.13 -40.60
CA LEU A 536 -4.13 9.25 -41.35
C LEU A 536 -3.30 7.97 -41.28
N LEU A 537 -3.69 6.98 -42.09
CA LEU A 537 -3.05 5.67 -42.17
C LEU A 537 -2.07 5.60 -43.36
N LYS A 538 -0.90 6.24 -43.20
CA LYS A 538 0.01 6.59 -44.31
C LYS A 538 1.08 5.55 -44.67
N ASN A 539 1.49 4.65 -43.77
CA ASN A 539 2.48 3.62 -44.11
C ASN A 539 1.82 2.52 -44.95
N ALA A 540 2.62 1.69 -45.62
CA ALA A 540 2.12 0.57 -46.42
C ALA A 540 1.53 -0.52 -45.50
N ASN A 541 0.23 -0.43 -45.25
CA ASN A 541 -0.50 -1.37 -44.41
C ASN A 541 -0.84 -2.66 -45.15
N VAL A 542 -1.07 -3.74 -44.41
CA VAL A 542 -1.39 -5.06 -44.95
C VAL A 542 -2.79 -5.46 -44.50
N LEU A 543 -3.79 -5.23 -45.35
CA LEU A 543 -5.19 -5.51 -45.03
C LEU A 543 -5.69 -6.75 -45.78
N GLY A 544 -6.37 -7.67 -45.09
CA GLY A 544 -6.83 -8.93 -45.68
C GLY A 544 -8.22 -8.89 -46.32
N GLY A 545 -9.02 -7.86 -46.02
CA GLY A 545 -10.47 -7.91 -46.16
C GLY A 545 -11.10 -6.52 -46.18
N THR A 546 -12.25 -6.41 -45.52
CA THR A 546 -13.15 -5.24 -45.64
C THR A 546 -12.66 -4.06 -44.80
N VAL A 547 -12.83 -2.86 -45.35
CA VAL A 547 -12.42 -1.59 -44.75
C VAL A 547 -13.58 -0.61 -44.71
N SER A 548 -13.82 0.00 -43.55
CA SER A 548 -14.68 1.18 -43.38
C SER A 548 -13.98 2.20 -42.48
N LEU A 549 -13.86 3.42 -42.98
CA LEU A 549 -13.16 4.51 -42.30
C LEU A 549 -14.05 5.75 -42.35
N ILE A 550 -14.38 6.32 -41.20
CA ILE A 550 -15.29 7.47 -41.11
C ILE A 550 -14.59 8.57 -40.32
N ALA A 551 -14.10 9.60 -41.01
CA ALA A 551 -13.57 10.81 -40.38
C ALA A 551 -14.69 11.75 -39.95
N GLY A 552 -14.37 12.67 -39.03
CA GLY A 552 -15.32 13.66 -38.55
C GLY A 552 -15.59 14.75 -39.59
N ALA A 553 -16.53 15.65 -39.28
CA ALA A 553 -16.81 16.78 -40.14
C ALA A 553 -15.55 17.64 -40.32
N GLY A 554 -15.13 17.84 -41.57
CA GLY A 554 -13.88 18.54 -41.90
C GLY A 554 -12.60 17.71 -41.78
N GLY A 555 -12.71 16.42 -41.43
CA GLY A 555 -11.58 15.51 -41.28
C GLY A 555 -11.14 14.87 -42.60
N GLU A 556 -9.85 14.60 -42.72
CA GLU A 556 -9.26 13.90 -43.86
C GLU A 556 -9.13 12.39 -43.59
N VAL A 557 -9.32 11.57 -44.63
CA VAL A 557 -8.96 10.15 -44.63
C VAL A 557 -7.80 9.92 -45.58
N TRP A 558 -6.74 9.30 -45.09
CA TRP A 558 -5.66 8.76 -45.89
C TRP A 558 -5.47 7.28 -45.55
N LEU A 559 -5.49 6.41 -46.54
CA LEU A 559 -5.19 4.99 -46.38
C LEU A 559 -4.20 4.53 -47.45
N ASN A 560 -3.06 4.03 -47.02
CA ASN A 560 -2.09 3.34 -47.86
C ASN A 560 -2.08 1.85 -47.48
N SER A 561 -2.44 0.96 -48.41
CA SER A 561 -2.56 -0.47 -48.17
C SER A 561 -2.42 -1.28 -49.45
N ASP A 562 -1.85 -2.49 -49.35
CA ASP A 562 -1.81 -3.45 -50.47
C ASP A 562 -3.20 -3.94 -50.90
N ARG A 563 -4.22 -3.82 -50.04
CA ARG A 563 -5.59 -4.18 -50.39
C ARG A 563 -6.58 -3.27 -49.68
N ILE A 564 -7.57 -2.80 -50.41
CA ILE A 564 -8.66 -1.97 -49.89
C ILE A 564 -9.97 -2.48 -50.48
N ALA A 565 -10.75 -3.23 -49.69
CA ALA A 565 -12.11 -3.63 -50.06
C ALA A 565 -13.13 -2.82 -49.25
N VAL A 566 -13.75 -1.81 -49.87
CA VAL A 566 -14.67 -0.89 -49.18
C VAL A 566 -16.00 -1.58 -48.88
N GLY A 567 -16.48 -1.56 -47.64
CA GLY A 567 -17.78 -2.14 -47.27
C GLY A 567 -18.04 -2.16 -45.76
N THR A 568 -19.23 -2.61 -45.32
CA THR A 568 -19.56 -2.64 -43.89
C THR A 568 -20.39 -3.83 -43.43
N VAL A 569 -19.91 -4.42 -42.35
CA VAL A 569 -20.72 -4.90 -41.21
C VAL A 569 -19.83 -4.68 -39.99
N ARG A 570 -20.22 -3.84 -39.03
CA ARG A 570 -19.52 -3.77 -37.73
C ARG A 570 -19.82 -5.05 -36.94
N PRO A 571 -18.85 -5.62 -36.21
CA PRO A 571 -19.05 -6.86 -35.46
C PRO A 571 -20.10 -6.81 -34.34
N SER A 572 -20.43 -5.62 -33.82
CA SER A 572 -21.03 -5.48 -32.49
C SER A 572 -22.36 -4.72 -32.39
N ASP A 573 -22.79 -3.93 -33.41
CA ASP A 573 -23.99 -3.08 -33.28
C ASP A 573 -25.00 -3.18 -34.44
N GLY A 574 -24.69 -3.90 -35.53
CA GLY A 574 -25.59 -4.01 -36.69
C GLY A 574 -25.96 -2.66 -37.34
N SER A 575 -25.25 -1.58 -37.02
CA SER A 575 -25.53 -0.24 -37.54
C SER A 575 -25.09 -0.15 -39.00
N THR A 576 -26.06 0.06 -39.89
CA THR A 576 -25.87 0.19 -41.34
C THR A 576 -25.68 1.64 -41.80
N THR A 577 -25.48 2.60 -40.88
CA THR A 577 -25.62 4.03 -41.21
C THR A 577 -24.46 4.62 -42.01
N ASN A 578 -23.28 3.99 -42.02
CA ASN A 578 -22.11 4.51 -42.74
C ASN A 578 -21.38 3.40 -43.49
N VAL A 579 -21.91 3.02 -44.66
CA VAL A 579 -21.32 1.98 -45.50
C VAL A 579 -20.12 2.50 -46.32
N GLY A 580 -18.92 2.45 -45.75
CA GLY A 580 -17.66 2.59 -46.52
C GLY A 580 -16.65 3.58 -45.97
N ILE A 581 -15.98 4.33 -46.85
CA ILE A 581 -14.90 5.28 -46.50
C ILE A 581 -15.41 6.72 -46.71
N SER A 582 -15.38 7.56 -45.67
CA SER A 582 -15.92 8.92 -45.71
C SER A 582 -15.05 9.95 -45.01
N GLY A 583 -14.92 11.15 -45.60
CA GLY A 583 -14.26 12.33 -45.03
C GLY A 583 -14.47 13.58 -45.90
N GLU A 584 -13.92 14.73 -45.50
CA GLU A 584 -13.88 15.92 -46.35
C GLU A 584 -12.98 15.66 -47.56
N ARG A 585 -11.76 15.16 -47.30
CA ARG A 585 -10.83 14.65 -48.30
C ARG A 585 -10.55 13.19 -48.08
N VAL A 586 -10.50 12.40 -49.14
CA VAL A 586 -10.16 10.97 -49.08
C VAL A 586 -9.00 10.69 -50.02
N THR A 587 -7.94 10.06 -49.52
CA THR A 587 -6.85 9.54 -50.34
C THR A 587 -6.68 8.05 -50.11
N LEU A 588 -6.76 7.28 -51.20
CA LEU A 588 -6.53 5.84 -51.20
C LEU A 588 -5.28 5.56 -52.02
N GLN A 589 -4.30 4.88 -51.41
CA GLN A 589 -3.05 4.49 -52.04
C GLN A 589 -2.87 2.97 -52.01
N ALA A 590 -2.62 2.39 -53.17
CA ALA A 590 -2.29 0.99 -53.38
C ALA A 590 -0.86 0.91 -53.99
N PRO A 591 0.17 0.61 -53.19
CA PRO A 591 1.56 0.92 -53.51
C PRO A 591 2.25 -0.08 -54.46
N SER A 592 1.64 -1.24 -54.72
CA SER A 592 2.21 -2.30 -55.57
C SER A 592 1.28 -2.69 -56.73
N ALA A 593 1.83 -3.27 -57.80
CA ALA A 593 1.04 -3.68 -58.98
C ALA A 593 0.05 -4.83 -58.71
N ALA A 594 0.28 -5.62 -57.64
CA ALA A 594 -0.63 -6.66 -57.19
C ALA A 594 -1.75 -6.14 -56.27
N ALA A 595 -1.64 -4.89 -55.82
CA ALA A 595 -2.61 -4.28 -54.92
C ALA A 595 -3.92 -3.95 -55.64
N PHE A 596 -5.04 -3.96 -54.91
CA PHE A 596 -6.34 -3.63 -55.50
C PHE A 596 -7.23 -2.81 -54.59
N ILE A 597 -8.02 -1.95 -55.22
CA ILE A 597 -9.06 -1.14 -54.61
C ILE A 597 -10.41 -1.55 -55.20
N THR A 598 -11.28 -2.14 -54.39
CA THR A 598 -12.57 -2.67 -54.84
C THR A 598 -13.69 -2.28 -53.89
N THR A 599 -14.93 -2.36 -54.36
CA THR A 599 -16.11 -2.33 -53.49
C THR A 599 -16.55 -3.73 -53.12
N GLY A 600 -16.84 -3.93 -51.84
CA GLY A 600 -17.67 -5.01 -51.34
C GLY A 600 -19.16 -4.69 -51.50
N VAL A 601 -20.01 -5.54 -50.94
CA VAL A 601 -21.46 -5.33 -50.91
C VAL A 601 -21.76 -3.99 -50.21
N GLU A 602 -22.53 -3.13 -50.88
CA GLU A 602 -22.95 -1.79 -50.44
C GLU A 602 -21.84 -0.74 -50.23
N GLY A 603 -20.54 -1.09 -50.31
CA GLY A 603 -19.41 -0.18 -50.07
C GLY A 603 -19.40 1.08 -50.94
N GLU A 604 -19.28 2.26 -50.32
CA GLU A 604 -19.21 3.57 -50.99
C GLU A 604 -18.02 4.39 -50.46
N VAL A 605 -17.35 5.15 -51.34
CA VAL A 605 -16.34 6.15 -50.96
C VAL A 605 -16.96 7.53 -51.08
N SER A 606 -17.14 8.22 -49.96
CA SER A 606 -17.74 9.56 -49.90
C SER A 606 -16.68 10.62 -49.59
N ALA A 607 -16.57 11.64 -50.43
CA ALA A 607 -15.71 12.80 -50.17
C ALA A 607 -16.51 14.10 -50.35
N SER A 608 -16.58 14.93 -49.31
CA SER A 608 -17.53 16.07 -49.26
C SER A 608 -16.92 17.46 -49.43
N ALA A 609 -15.65 17.58 -49.83
CA ALA A 609 -15.04 18.90 -50.06
C ALA A 609 -15.72 19.68 -51.19
N ALA A 610 -15.71 21.02 -51.09
CA ALA A 610 -16.25 21.91 -52.11
C ALA A 610 -15.46 21.81 -53.45
N LEU A 611 -16.13 22.10 -54.58
CA LEU A 611 -15.55 22.07 -55.94
C LEU A 611 -14.24 22.87 -56.11
N SER A 612 -13.99 23.85 -55.24
CA SER A 612 -12.81 24.74 -55.27
C SER A 612 -11.63 24.24 -54.42
N ALA A 613 -11.75 23.10 -53.73
CA ALA A 613 -10.71 22.54 -52.88
C ALA A 613 -9.92 21.44 -53.63
N ILE A 614 -8.59 21.57 -53.62
CA ILE A 614 -7.62 20.71 -54.32
C ILE A 614 -7.53 19.34 -53.61
N PRO A 615 -7.44 18.22 -54.37
CA PRO A 615 -8.55 17.32 -54.70
C PRO A 615 -9.33 16.76 -53.49
N ALA A 616 -10.64 16.56 -53.68
CA ALA A 616 -11.54 15.97 -52.69
C ALA A 616 -11.36 14.45 -52.55
N LEU A 617 -11.18 13.75 -53.67
CA LEU A 617 -10.87 12.32 -53.68
C LEU A 617 -9.60 12.10 -54.51
N THR A 618 -8.58 11.50 -53.91
CA THR A 618 -7.37 11.08 -54.61
C THR A 618 -7.27 9.57 -54.61
N ILE A 619 -7.09 8.98 -55.79
CA ILE A 619 -6.85 7.55 -55.95
C ILE A 619 -5.48 7.38 -56.58
N LEU A 620 -4.56 6.76 -55.83
CA LEU A 620 -3.24 6.36 -56.30
C LEU A 620 -3.21 4.84 -56.31
N ALA A 621 -3.29 4.20 -57.46
CA ALA A 621 -3.19 2.75 -57.51
C ALA A 621 -2.26 2.28 -58.61
N ASN A 622 -1.38 1.36 -58.22
CA ASN A 622 -0.47 0.69 -59.13
C ASN A 622 -1.07 -0.59 -59.71
N GLY A 623 -2.10 -1.17 -59.07
CA GLY A 623 -2.80 -2.38 -59.52
C GLY A 623 -4.27 -2.16 -59.95
N VAL A 624 -5.18 -3.07 -59.57
CA VAL A 624 -6.57 -3.13 -60.08
C VAL A 624 -7.50 -2.20 -59.29
N ILE A 625 -8.27 -1.34 -59.99
CA ILE A 625 -9.36 -0.55 -59.40
C ILE A 625 -10.70 -0.94 -60.02
N GLY A 626 -11.58 -1.55 -59.21
CA GLY A 626 -12.83 -2.15 -59.69
C GLY A 626 -12.62 -3.47 -60.47
N ASN A 627 -13.67 -4.26 -60.69
CA ASN A 627 -13.56 -5.54 -61.39
C ASN A 627 -13.84 -5.40 -62.91
N ALA A 628 -12.90 -5.81 -63.75
CA ALA A 628 -12.98 -5.76 -65.21
C ALA A 628 -13.91 -6.86 -65.77
N GLY A 629 -15.23 -6.67 -65.68
CA GLY A 629 -16.17 -7.65 -66.23
C GLY A 629 -17.66 -7.27 -66.25
N ALA A 630 -18.11 -6.27 -65.47
CA ALA A 630 -19.51 -5.82 -65.46
C ALA A 630 -19.63 -4.36 -64.96
N PRO A 631 -19.76 -3.36 -65.84
CA PRO A 631 -19.57 -1.94 -65.51
C PRO A 631 -20.62 -1.32 -64.58
N THR A 632 -21.77 -1.96 -64.38
CA THR A 632 -22.91 -1.37 -63.64
C THR A 632 -23.06 -1.88 -62.20
N THR A 633 -22.34 -2.95 -61.81
CA THR A 633 -22.52 -3.56 -60.49
C THR A 633 -21.23 -3.85 -59.72
N GLN A 634 -20.04 -3.72 -60.32
CA GLN A 634 -18.75 -4.13 -59.71
C GLN A 634 -17.61 -3.09 -59.83
N GLY A 635 -17.94 -1.80 -59.96
CA GLY A 635 -16.99 -0.67 -59.92
C GLY A 635 -16.86 -0.03 -58.53
N LEU A 636 -15.82 0.78 -58.32
CA LEU A 636 -15.64 1.54 -57.08
C LEU A 636 -16.75 2.60 -56.97
N ARG A 637 -17.63 2.46 -55.99
CA ARG A 637 -18.73 3.39 -55.77
C ARG A 637 -18.17 4.64 -55.10
N VAL A 638 -18.43 5.79 -55.68
CA VAL A 638 -17.94 7.08 -55.25
C VAL A 638 -19.09 8.08 -55.16
N ARG A 639 -19.09 8.90 -54.11
CA ARG A 639 -19.98 10.04 -53.93
C ARG A 639 -19.14 11.24 -53.56
N THR A 640 -18.92 12.12 -54.53
CA THR A 640 -18.17 13.35 -54.29
C THR A 640 -18.56 14.42 -55.30
N SER A 641 -18.86 15.61 -54.79
CA SER A 641 -19.09 16.81 -55.61
C SER A 641 -17.79 17.56 -55.92
N GLY A 642 -16.66 17.16 -55.32
CA GLY A 642 -15.37 17.81 -55.47
C GLY A 642 -14.54 17.29 -56.65
N LEU A 643 -13.29 17.74 -56.73
CA LEU A 643 -12.32 17.27 -57.73
C LEU A 643 -11.81 15.87 -57.36
N VAL A 644 -11.92 14.92 -58.30
CA VAL A 644 -11.37 13.57 -58.20
C VAL A 644 -10.06 13.50 -58.98
N ARG A 645 -8.95 13.25 -58.28
CA ARG A 645 -7.64 13.03 -58.88
C ARG A 645 -7.34 11.54 -58.96
N VAL A 646 -7.08 11.05 -60.16
CA VAL A 646 -6.67 9.66 -60.39
C VAL A 646 -5.24 9.66 -60.91
N VAL A 647 -4.36 8.94 -60.21
CA VAL A 647 -2.96 8.76 -60.56
C VAL A 647 -2.71 7.29 -60.86
N GLY A 648 -2.28 7.00 -62.08
CA GLY A 648 -1.78 5.68 -62.47
C GLY A 648 -0.27 5.69 -62.62
N ASP A 649 0.39 4.59 -62.29
CA ASP A 649 1.77 4.35 -62.68
C ASP A 649 1.82 3.70 -64.08
N ALA A 650 2.87 3.94 -64.85
CA ALA A 650 2.93 3.69 -66.29
C ALA A 650 3.05 2.20 -66.71
N LEU A 651 2.44 1.26 -65.98
CA LEU A 651 2.60 -0.19 -66.18
C LEU A 651 1.24 -0.91 -66.35
N GLY A 652 0.75 -1.03 -67.60
CA GLY A 652 -0.28 -2.00 -68.03
C GLY A 652 -1.65 -1.46 -68.48
N ASP A 653 -2.28 -2.18 -69.43
CA ASP A 653 -3.56 -1.86 -70.11
C ASP A 653 -4.82 -2.12 -69.24
N GLY A 654 -4.97 -1.43 -68.11
CA GLY A 654 -6.11 -1.56 -67.19
C GLY A 654 -7.22 -0.52 -67.36
N SER A 655 -8.48 -0.85 -67.07
CA SER A 655 -9.60 0.12 -66.97
C SER A 655 -9.96 0.40 -65.51
N ILE A 656 -10.12 1.67 -65.13
CA ILE A 656 -10.59 2.10 -63.80
C ILE A 656 -12.09 2.32 -63.88
N PHE A 657 -12.88 1.57 -63.12
CA PHE A 657 -14.34 1.70 -63.09
C PHE A 657 -14.80 2.39 -61.82
N LEU A 658 -15.37 3.59 -61.98
CA LEU A 658 -16.04 4.35 -60.94
C LEU A 658 -17.55 4.33 -61.18
N ILE A 659 -18.33 4.23 -60.12
CA ILE A 659 -19.79 4.27 -60.16
C ILE A 659 -20.24 5.33 -59.17
N GLY A 660 -21.15 6.23 -59.52
CA GLY A 660 -21.63 7.26 -58.60
C GLY A 660 -22.97 7.82 -59.01
N ASP A 661 -23.43 8.84 -58.29
CA ASP A 661 -24.67 9.52 -58.61
C ASP A 661 -24.49 10.39 -59.87
N GLU A 662 -25.34 10.19 -60.89
CA GLU A 662 -25.34 11.00 -62.11
C GLU A 662 -25.64 12.48 -61.84
N ALA A 663 -26.32 12.80 -60.74
CA ALA A 663 -26.65 14.17 -60.34
C ALA A 663 -25.44 14.94 -59.78
N ILE A 664 -24.43 14.24 -59.25
CA ILE A 664 -23.30 14.87 -58.54
C ILE A 664 -22.18 15.31 -59.51
N GLN A 665 -22.09 14.68 -60.70
CA GLN A 665 -21.12 14.99 -61.79
C GLN A 665 -19.72 15.44 -61.31
N PRO A 666 -18.90 14.53 -60.72
CA PRO A 666 -17.56 14.87 -60.26
C PRO A 666 -16.66 15.40 -61.39
N LYS A 667 -15.77 16.35 -61.04
CA LYS A 667 -14.69 16.82 -61.93
C LYS A 667 -13.49 15.91 -61.81
N TYR A 668 -12.76 15.67 -62.89
CA TYR A 668 -11.62 14.75 -62.90
C TYR A 668 -10.32 15.46 -63.26
N GLU A 669 -9.28 15.16 -62.50
CA GLU A 669 -7.90 15.48 -62.82
C GLU A 669 -7.14 14.16 -63.07
N PHE A 670 -6.51 14.06 -64.24
CA PHE A 670 -5.70 12.92 -64.62
C PHE A 670 -4.22 13.31 -64.62
N SER A 671 -3.38 12.49 -63.99
CA SER A 671 -1.92 12.69 -63.93
C SER A 671 -1.24 11.34 -64.18
N GLY A 672 -0.39 11.26 -65.22
CA GLY A 672 0.23 10.00 -65.70
C GLY A 672 0.20 9.89 -67.24
N ASP A 673 0.56 8.73 -67.81
CA ASP A 673 0.44 8.44 -69.25
C ASP A 673 -1.00 7.98 -69.58
N PRO A 674 -1.85 8.82 -70.19
CA PRO A 674 -3.25 8.50 -70.45
C PRO A 674 -3.44 7.57 -71.67
N LEU A 675 -2.38 7.18 -72.37
CA LEU A 675 -2.47 6.31 -73.56
C LEU A 675 -2.78 4.85 -73.21
N HIS A 676 -2.62 4.43 -71.95
CA HIS A 676 -2.65 3.01 -71.57
C HIS A 676 -3.76 2.63 -70.55
N ARG A 677 -4.56 3.57 -70.00
CA ARG A 677 -5.68 3.22 -69.09
C ARG A 677 -6.92 4.09 -69.33
N ILE A 678 -8.11 3.47 -69.36
CA ILE A 678 -9.41 4.16 -69.54
C ILE A 678 -10.13 4.27 -68.20
N VAL A 679 -10.50 5.48 -67.79
CA VAL A 679 -11.39 5.71 -66.64
C VAL A 679 -12.83 5.78 -67.13
N LYS A 680 -13.70 4.94 -66.55
CA LYS A 680 -15.13 4.89 -66.86
C LYS A 680 -15.94 5.29 -65.63
N TYR A 681 -16.87 6.23 -65.80
CA TYR A 681 -17.84 6.64 -64.78
C TYR A 681 -19.24 6.20 -65.18
N ASN A 682 -19.93 5.44 -64.32
CA ASN A 682 -21.25 4.87 -64.63
C ASN A 682 -21.32 4.11 -65.97
N GLY A 683 -20.21 3.49 -66.37
CA GLY A 683 -20.09 2.74 -67.63
C GLY A 683 -19.80 3.58 -68.88
N ALA A 684 -19.79 4.91 -68.80
CA ALA A 684 -19.37 5.81 -69.88
C ALA A 684 -17.90 6.22 -69.72
N ASP A 685 -17.21 6.45 -70.84
CA ASP A 685 -15.86 7.03 -70.81
C ASP A 685 -15.91 8.42 -70.16
N ALA A 686 -14.94 8.70 -69.30
CA ALA A 686 -14.75 10.03 -68.73
C ALA A 686 -14.34 11.04 -69.84
N ALA A 687 -15.31 11.59 -70.58
CA ALA A 687 -15.05 12.47 -71.73
C ALA A 687 -14.72 13.92 -71.33
N ASN A 688 -13.95 14.60 -72.18
CA ASN A 688 -13.37 15.95 -72.03
C ASN A 688 -14.30 17.10 -71.56
N ALA A 689 -15.61 16.93 -71.40
CA ALA A 689 -16.44 17.89 -70.65
C ALA A 689 -15.96 18.06 -69.19
N GLN A 690 -15.26 17.05 -68.67
CA GLN A 690 -14.57 17.05 -67.38
C GLN A 690 -13.22 17.79 -67.39
N LEU A 691 -12.67 18.12 -68.57
CA LEU A 691 -11.42 18.89 -68.77
C LEU A 691 -11.62 20.40 -68.49
N THR A 692 -12.84 20.90 -68.67
CA THR A 692 -13.24 22.29 -68.34
C THR A 692 -13.04 22.59 -66.85
N GLY A 693 -13.17 21.56 -66.00
CA GLY A 693 -12.99 21.67 -64.55
C GLY A 693 -11.57 21.96 -64.10
N ALA A 694 -10.56 21.37 -64.76
CA ALA A 694 -9.15 21.61 -64.49
C ALA A 694 -8.73 23.02 -64.94
N LEU A 695 -9.25 23.49 -66.08
CA LEU A 695 -9.00 24.84 -66.58
C LEU A 695 -9.70 25.90 -65.70
N ASP A 696 -10.94 25.66 -65.25
CA ASP A 696 -11.67 26.56 -64.34
C ASP A 696 -11.08 26.60 -62.92
N ALA A 697 -10.61 25.47 -62.39
CA ALA A 697 -9.97 25.40 -61.08
C ALA A 697 -8.58 26.09 -61.09
N ALA A 698 -7.78 25.86 -62.14
CA ALA A 698 -6.53 26.60 -62.35
C ALA A 698 -6.78 28.10 -62.53
N TYR A 699 -7.84 28.48 -63.26
CA TYR A 699 -8.20 29.89 -63.45
C TYR A 699 -8.71 30.56 -62.16
N LEU A 700 -9.40 29.82 -61.28
CA LEU A 700 -9.88 30.32 -59.97
C LEU A 700 -8.77 30.38 -58.93
N ASP A 701 -7.85 29.42 -58.91
CA ASP A 701 -6.63 29.42 -58.07
C ASP A 701 -5.68 30.55 -58.46
N ILE A 702 -5.45 30.75 -59.76
CA ILE A 702 -4.72 31.93 -60.28
C ILE A 702 -5.43 33.22 -59.85
N ARG A 703 -6.77 33.29 -59.90
CA ARG A 703 -7.53 34.48 -59.45
C ARG A 703 -7.42 34.72 -57.94
N ASN A 704 -7.47 33.68 -57.12
CA ASN A 704 -7.35 33.76 -55.67
C ASN A 704 -5.94 34.13 -55.24
N GLN A 705 -4.89 33.53 -55.83
CA GLN A 705 -3.50 33.95 -55.64
C GLN A 705 -3.30 35.41 -56.07
N THR A 706 -3.89 35.84 -57.19
CA THR A 706 -3.83 37.25 -57.63
C THR A 706 -4.57 38.19 -56.66
N THR A 707 -5.60 37.71 -55.97
CA THR A 707 -6.38 38.48 -54.98
C THR A 707 -5.63 38.57 -53.64
N GLU A 708 -5.07 37.47 -53.14
CA GLU A 708 -4.17 37.47 -51.96
C GLU A 708 -2.91 38.31 -52.20
N ILE A 709 -2.33 38.26 -53.40
CA ILE A 709 -1.19 39.12 -53.79
C ILE A 709 -1.62 40.59 -53.87
N ARG A 710 -2.83 40.91 -54.35
CA ARG A 710 -3.37 42.28 -54.34
C ARG A 710 -3.64 42.79 -52.92
N GLU A 711 -4.17 41.97 -52.01
CA GLU A 711 -4.43 42.39 -50.62
C GLU A 711 -3.16 42.49 -49.78
N SER A 712 -2.20 41.57 -49.96
CA SER A 712 -0.83 41.64 -49.42
C SER A 712 -0.07 42.85 -49.97
N GLY A 713 -0.25 43.17 -51.25
CA GLY A 713 0.27 44.35 -51.92
C GLY A 713 -0.31 45.66 -51.37
N PHE A 714 -1.63 45.72 -51.16
CA PHE A 714 -2.31 46.89 -50.57
C PHE A 714 -1.92 47.12 -49.10
N ALA A 715 -1.73 46.04 -48.32
CA ALA A 715 -1.24 46.13 -46.95
C ALA A 715 0.22 46.64 -46.87
N LYS A 716 1.10 46.19 -47.78
CA LYS A 716 2.49 46.70 -47.91
C LYS A 716 2.56 48.13 -48.45
N GLU A 717 1.65 48.54 -49.34
CA GLU A 717 1.59 49.91 -49.87
C GLU A 717 1.09 50.91 -48.80
N ASN A 718 0.14 50.52 -47.95
CA ASN A 718 -0.31 51.35 -46.83
C ASN A 718 0.76 51.46 -45.72
N ALA A 719 1.52 50.40 -45.44
CA ALA A 719 2.67 50.47 -44.53
C ALA A 719 3.82 51.35 -45.11
N SER A 720 4.05 51.32 -46.42
CA SER A 720 5.07 52.15 -47.09
C SER A 720 4.69 53.63 -47.21
N LYS A 721 3.40 53.97 -47.30
CA LYS A 721 2.92 55.37 -47.32
C LYS A 721 3.06 56.08 -45.97
N VAL A 722 3.04 55.36 -44.85
CA VAL A 722 3.27 55.91 -43.50
C VAL A 722 4.76 56.15 -43.21
N LEU A 723 5.67 55.41 -43.86
CA LEU A 723 7.14 55.54 -43.70
C LEU A 723 7.82 56.53 -44.66
N ARG A 724 7.13 57.09 -45.66
CA ARG A 724 7.68 58.11 -46.59
C ARG A 724 7.32 59.57 -46.23
N ARG A 725 6.72 59.81 -45.05
CA ARG A 725 6.70 61.14 -44.41
C ARG A 725 8.00 61.32 -43.60
N GLY A 726 9.10 61.65 -44.28
CA GLY A 726 10.35 61.89 -43.58
C GLY A 726 11.48 62.33 -44.49
N VAL A 727 11.71 63.65 -44.48
CA VAL A 727 12.96 64.34 -44.84
C VAL A 727 13.22 64.58 -46.33
N VAL A 728 12.86 65.81 -46.70
CA VAL A 728 13.34 66.63 -47.82
C VAL A 728 14.84 66.92 -47.67
N THR A 729 15.58 67.06 -48.78
CA THR A 729 16.40 68.26 -49.14
C THR A 729 17.22 67.99 -50.41
N SER A 730 16.71 68.46 -51.57
CA SER A 730 17.33 69.55 -52.38
C SER A 730 18.43 69.08 -53.35
N ALA A 731 18.73 69.71 -54.49
CA ALA A 731 18.03 70.54 -55.48
C ALA A 731 19.07 70.73 -56.60
N GLY A 732 18.70 70.66 -57.88
CA GLY A 732 19.64 70.95 -58.98
C GLY A 732 19.12 70.57 -60.37
N PRO A 733 18.87 71.53 -61.29
CA PRO A 733 18.16 71.31 -62.56
C PRO A 733 19.09 71.10 -63.76
N GLY A 734 18.71 70.23 -64.71
CA GLY A 734 19.31 70.13 -66.04
C GLY A 734 19.26 68.71 -66.64
N GLN A 735 18.23 68.40 -67.44
CA GLN A 735 18.17 67.21 -68.31
C GLN A 735 19.18 67.30 -69.48
N PRO A 736 19.42 66.22 -70.27
CA PRO A 736 19.32 64.77 -70.01
C PRO A 736 20.63 64.02 -70.37
N ALA A 737 20.74 62.74 -70.00
CA ALA A 737 21.76 61.83 -70.54
C ALA A 737 21.12 60.53 -71.05
N VAL A 738 21.57 60.14 -72.24
CA VAL A 738 21.29 58.92 -73.01
C VAL A 738 22.47 57.94 -72.82
N ASP A 739 22.24 56.68 -73.21
CA ASP A 739 23.19 55.58 -73.51
C ASP A 739 23.59 54.68 -72.32
N ASP A 740 23.83 53.37 -72.44
CA ASP A 740 24.40 52.60 -73.56
C ASP A 740 23.97 51.12 -73.55
N SER A 741 23.98 50.59 -74.77
CA SER A 741 23.83 49.25 -75.31
C SER A 741 24.88 48.19 -74.90
N THR A 742 24.59 46.92 -75.25
CA THR A 742 25.45 45.90 -75.95
C THR A 742 24.89 44.49 -75.66
N GLY A 743 24.60 43.56 -76.59
CA GLY A 743 24.65 43.51 -78.04
C GLY A 743 24.02 42.20 -78.58
N MET A 744 23.38 42.28 -79.77
CA MET A 744 23.48 41.44 -80.99
C MET A 744 23.73 39.91 -80.90
N ALA A 745 23.24 38.99 -81.77
CA ALA A 745 22.57 38.96 -83.08
C ALA A 745 22.15 37.47 -83.35
N GLY A 746 21.35 37.05 -84.34
CA GLY A 746 20.74 37.63 -85.55
C GLY A 746 19.52 36.78 -85.99
N LEU A 747 18.48 37.32 -86.62
CA LEU A 747 18.33 37.68 -88.07
C LEU A 747 18.48 36.47 -89.02
N GLU A 748 17.67 36.21 -90.05
CA GLU A 748 16.50 36.85 -90.67
C GLU A 748 16.02 35.98 -91.86
N SER A 749 14.77 36.11 -92.32
CA SER A 749 14.37 35.95 -93.74
C SER A 749 12.87 36.28 -93.93
N CYS A 750 12.58 37.37 -94.67
CA CYS A 750 11.26 37.76 -95.20
C CYS A 750 11.42 38.11 -96.70
N ASP A 751 10.53 37.62 -97.57
CA ASP A 751 10.54 37.82 -99.03
C ASP A 751 9.28 38.59 -99.53
N GLY A 752 9.47 39.65 -100.35
CA GLY A 752 8.45 40.34 -101.18
C GLY A 752 8.32 41.86 -100.92
N ASN A 753 9.06 42.76 -101.60
CA ASN A 753 8.98 43.44 -102.91
C ASN A 753 8.09 44.72 -103.01
N PHE A 754 8.73 45.83 -103.42
CA PHE A 754 8.25 47.21 -103.42
C PHE A 754 7.76 47.66 -104.81
N GLY A 755 6.61 48.32 -104.89
CA GLY A 755 6.17 49.06 -106.07
C GLY A 755 5.31 50.26 -105.70
N GLY A 756 5.78 51.48 -105.97
CA GLY A 756 4.94 52.70 -105.90
C GLY A 756 4.80 53.36 -104.52
N SER A 757 5.90 53.46 -103.76
CA SER A 757 6.00 54.28 -102.52
C SER A 757 5.27 53.75 -101.28
N THR A 758 4.88 52.47 -101.24
CA THR A 758 4.33 51.80 -100.05
C THR A 758 4.91 50.39 -99.87
N LEU A 759 5.24 50.03 -98.62
CA LEU A 759 5.60 48.69 -98.17
C LEU A 759 4.43 48.11 -97.39
N SER A 760 3.96 46.92 -97.77
CA SER A 760 2.97 46.13 -97.01
C SER A 760 3.68 44.89 -96.49
N CYS A 761 3.73 44.72 -95.16
CA CYS A 761 4.12 43.46 -94.52
C CYS A 761 2.85 42.67 -94.15
N GLN A 762 2.87 41.35 -94.34
CA GLN A 762 2.13 40.44 -93.47
C GLN A 762 3.09 39.87 -92.45
#